data_AF-A0A3B0S566-F1
#
_entry.id   AF-A0A3B0S566-F1
#
_cell.length_a   1.000
_cell.length_b   1.000
_cell.length_c   1.000
_cell.angle_alpha   90.00
_cell.angle_beta   90.00
_cell.angle_gamma   90.00
#
_symmetry.space_group_name_H-M   'P 1'
#
loop_
_entity.id
_entity.type
_entity.pdbx_description
1 polymer ?
#
loop_
_entity_poly.entity_id
_entity_poly.type
_entity_poly.pdbx_seq_one_letter_code
_entity_poly.pdbx_strand_id
1 'polypeptide(L)'
;MIRFWSILIWVMAHLLVLPVANAQTTFADLADTHGQSSLDWRNPDFAFGFNLPPNPGPASLIIKAKPGETAPVPGTYFLLSINQKPAIPFSPVITQFSARFDIPAQSLRAGRNRVEVSFVTTGKRTCLGQQDGGWQLNLEQSRFDLALGRPKPVLAELENWLAADIGSPQKIAIRQGNLPDAHFAQFGALLVQALGLRMNSLPEIIADETQADLIITAKITKREAAPFLLRTGKSAPEFILLGADAALVLDAASWFAENKIPVLPENTPLAQWADNSLRRPEPWQQLADNLDRQAWSPLSQQIAVRLPKTATAQLRIEIDRPNQAERNSSLQVFVDDQQIAAPNLWRRVNSLRIILPASQSSARNIALVAQLQPRKPKNQQQSICPDNKWSKRSGSTQVQMQFSGLDRLSDLDHLAWNGGVFTKNHGRDVQVLLPAFTGSDDTASLVQSWRALALIARIGGQALSQASYGGNLQADKHVLALGKRDALPPALVRALPNSFAKDKGRAPGDPYPVYQRPRLTESAFADALNLPAFGIAATARRPNGRVWLAFSAETNAELASALQDFANGTALDHFAGTVVRWRGNKVEVNATRGRMSLPAPYKSLPVWLLYMLILVPTGIWSIMVLSMQKRMIKFTQS
;
A
#
# COMPACT_ATOMS: atom_id res chain seq x y z
N MET A 1 49.15 -43.17 3.94
CA MET A 1 48.04 -43.17 2.95
C MET A 1 46.66 -42.98 3.58
N ILE A 2 46.28 -43.75 4.60
CA ILE A 2 44.92 -43.69 5.20
C ILE A 2 44.56 -42.28 5.73
N ARG A 3 45.46 -41.62 6.48
CA ARG A 3 45.23 -40.24 6.97
C ARG A 3 45.10 -39.18 5.86
N PHE A 4 45.72 -39.40 4.70
CA PHE A 4 45.63 -38.47 3.57
C PHE A 4 44.26 -38.58 2.88
N TRP A 5 43.75 -39.81 2.75
CA TRP A 5 42.39 -40.07 2.26
C TRP A 5 41.31 -39.57 3.24
N SER A 6 41.53 -39.68 4.56
CA SER A 6 40.60 -39.13 5.56
C SER A 6 40.50 -37.60 5.46
N ILE A 7 41.63 -36.90 5.29
CA ILE A 7 41.64 -35.44 5.11
C ILE A 7 41.02 -35.05 3.77
N LEU A 8 41.28 -35.79 2.68
CA LEU A 8 40.68 -35.51 1.38
C LEU A 8 39.15 -35.74 1.38
N ILE A 9 38.66 -36.79 2.04
CA ILE A 9 37.23 -37.07 2.21
C ILE A 9 36.58 -36.02 3.12
N TRP A 10 37.25 -35.58 4.19
CA TRP A 10 36.73 -34.54 5.07
C TRP A 10 36.70 -33.17 4.37
N VAL A 11 37.73 -32.85 3.58
CA VAL A 11 37.79 -31.65 2.75
C VAL A 11 36.77 -31.72 1.61
N MET A 12 36.54 -32.87 0.97
CA MET A 12 35.48 -33.03 -0.05
C MET A 12 34.06 -33.10 0.54
N ALA A 13 33.89 -33.52 1.79
CA ALA A 13 32.59 -33.50 2.47
C ALA A 13 32.24 -32.11 3.05
N HIS A 14 33.24 -31.25 3.29
CA HIS A 14 33.04 -29.84 3.68
C HIS A 14 33.11 -28.86 2.50
N LEU A 15 33.71 -29.26 1.38
CA LEU A 15 33.57 -28.57 0.11
C LEU A 15 32.24 -29.00 -0.54
N LEU A 16 31.28 -28.08 -0.58
CA LEU A 16 30.16 -28.05 -1.55
C LEU A 16 28.82 -28.68 -1.15
N VAL A 17 28.41 -28.62 0.12
CA VAL A 17 26.97 -28.41 0.39
C VAL A 17 26.79 -26.96 0.80
N LEU A 18 26.81 -26.09 -0.21
CA LEU A 18 26.36 -24.73 0.01
C LEU A 18 24.88 -24.80 0.39
N PRO A 19 24.44 -24.15 1.49
CA PRO A 19 23.04 -24.13 1.86
C PRO A 19 22.25 -23.54 0.70
N VAL A 20 21.36 -24.35 0.12
CA VAL A 20 20.37 -23.86 -0.84
C VAL A 20 19.42 -22.99 -0.04
N ALA A 21 19.41 -21.70 -0.31
CA ALA A 21 18.44 -20.81 0.28
C ALA A 21 17.05 -21.29 -0.17
N ASN A 22 16.16 -21.56 0.78
CA ASN A 22 14.77 -21.92 0.48
C ASN A 22 13.89 -20.76 0.90
N ALA A 23 13.09 -20.23 -0.03
CA ALA A 23 12.00 -19.33 0.30
C ALA A 23 10.73 -20.14 0.56
N GLN A 24 10.01 -19.80 1.62
CA GLN A 24 8.76 -20.46 1.99
C GLN A 24 7.67 -19.40 2.11
N THR A 25 6.47 -19.74 1.64
CA THR A 25 5.29 -18.88 1.76
C THR A 25 4.04 -19.76 1.87
N THR A 26 2.99 -19.25 2.49
CA THR A 26 1.73 -19.99 2.65
C THR A 26 0.81 -19.77 1.45
N PHE A 27 -0.19 -20.64 1.28
CA PHE A 27 -1.22 -20.38 0.27
C PHE A 27 -2.07 -19.17 0.66
N ALA A 28 -2.20 -18.90 1.96
CA ALA A 28 -2.94 -17.74 2.43
C ALA A 28 -2.30 -16.43 1.94
N ASP A 29 -0.96 -16.32 2.05
CA ASP A 29 -0.23 -15.14 1.57
C ASP A 29 -0.29 -15.01 0.04
N LEU A 30 -0.11 -16.11 -0.69
CA LEU A 30 -0.12 -16.10 -2.17
C LEU A 30 -1.50 -15.88 -2.77
N ALA A 31 -2.55 -16.36 -2.11
CA ALA A 31 -3.93 -16.17 -2.55
C ALA A 31 -4.55 -14.88 -2.01
N ASP A 32 -3.87 -14.18 -1.09
CA ASP A 32 -4.40 -13.07 -0.29
C ASP A 32 -5.75 -13.46 0.35
N THR A 33 -5.78 -14.64 0.98
CA THR A 33 -6.99 -15.25 1.56
C THR A 33 -6.62 -16.03 2.82
N HIS A 34 -7.06 -15.54 3.98
CA HIS A 34 -6.80 -16.20 5.27
C HIS A 34 -7.84 -17.28 5.58
N GLY A 35 -7.48 -18.26 6.42
CA GLY A 35 -8.39 -19.33 6.84
C GLY A 35 -8.53 -20.53 5.90
N GLN A 36 -9.75 -21.06 5.82
CA GLN A 36 -10.06 -22.30 5.08
C GLN A 36 -10.80 -22.01 3.78
N SER A 37 -10.44 -22.73 2.71
CA SER A 37 -11.18 -22.70 1.44
C SER A 37 -11.93 -24.01 1.24
N SER A 38 -13.23 -23.96 0.99
CA SER A 38 -14.01 -25.15 0.67
C SER A 38 -13.88 -25.50 -0.82
N LEU A 39 -13.56 -26.76 -1.11
CA LEU A 39 -13.59 -27.37 -2.43
C LEU A 39 -14.76 -28.36 -2.50
N ASP A 40 -15.84 -27.99 -3.17
CA ASP A 40 -17.08 -28.77 -3.26
C ASP A 40 -17.78 -28.53 -4.62
N TRP A 41 -19.03 -28.98 -4.76
CA TRP A 41 -19.81 -28.78 -6.00
C TRP A 41 -20.10 -27.31 -6.35
N ARG A 42 -20.05 -26.40 -5.38
CA ARG A 42 -20.18 -24.96 -5.61
C ARG A 42 -18.85 -24.41 -6.08
N ASN A 43 -17.77 -24.92 -5.48
CA ASN A 43 -16.42 -24.37 -5.58
C ASN A 43 -15.46 -25.49 -5.99
N PRO A 44 -15.57 -26.06 -7.19
CA PRO A 44 -14.76 -27.22 -7.55
C PRO A 44 -13.29 -26.85 -7.70
N ASP A 45 -12.96 -25.58 -7.94
CA ASP A 45 -11.61 -25.12 -8.26
C ASP A 45 -11.08 -24.12 -7.21
N PHE A 46 -9.84 -24.35 -6.77
CA PHE A 46 -9.03 -23.41 -6.00
C PHE A 46 -7.79 -23.05 -6.80
N ALA A 47 -7.57 -21.75 -7.06
CA ALA A 47 -6.42 -21.32 -7.82
C ALA A 47 -5.84 -20.00 -7.32
N PHE A 48 -4.52 -19.89 -7.39
CA PHE A 48 -3.80 -18.66 -7.09
C PHE A 48 -2.67 -18.44 -8.10
N GLY A 49 -2.27 -17.19 -8.27
CA GLY A 49 -1.16 -16.81 -9.13
C GLY A 49 -0.06 -16.17 -8.31
N PHE A 50 1.18 -16.34 -8.74
CA PHE A 50 2.33 -15.76 -8.05
C PHE A 50 3.49 -15.50 -9.02
N ASN A 51 4.28 -14.47 -8.78
CA ASN A 51 5.44 -14.11 -9.57
C ASN A 51 6.70 -14.74 -8.97
N LEU A 52 7.52 -15.34 -9.83
CA LEU A 52 8.80 -15.91 -9.48
C LEU A 52 9.96 -15.09 -10.05
N PRO A 53 11.13 -15.13 -9.41
CA PRO A 53 12.33 -14.51 -9.94
C PRO A 53 12.74 -15.21 -11.25
N PRO A 54 13.67 -14.60 -12.00
CA PRO A 54 14.34 -15.26 -13.11
C PRO A 54 15.01 -16.56 -12.66
N ASN A 55 14.97 -17.56 -13.54
CA ASN A 55 15.59 -18.88 -13.32
C ASN A 55 15.18 -19.53 -11.98
N PRO A 56 13.87 -19.72 -11.71
CA PRO A 56 13.43 -20.33 -10.46
C PRO A 56 13.96 -21.76 -10.35
N GLY A 57 14.40 -22.16 -9.15
CA GLY A 57 14.81 -23.53 -8.87
C GLY A 57 13.62 -24.49 -8.76
N PRO A 58 13.86 -25.77 -8.42
CA PRO A 58 12.77 -26.68 -8.09
C PRO A 58 11.98 -26.16 -6.89
N ALA A 59 10.71 -26.52 -6.82
CA ALA A 59 9.84 -26.16 -5.71
C ALA A 59 9.18 -27.41 -5.11
N SER A 60 8.59 -27.27 -3.94
CA SER A 60 7.65 -28.24 -3.42
C SER A 60 6.38 -27.57 -2.94
N LEU A 61 5.25 -28.18 -3.27
CA LEU A 61 3.92 -27.74 -2.87
C LEU A 61 3.40 -28.69 -1.81
N ILE A 62 2.98 -28.16 -0.67
CA ILE A 62 2.37 -28.96 0.40
C ILE A 62 0.94 -28.48 0.59
N ILE A 63 0.00 -29.38 0.33
CA ILE A 63 -1.44 -29.14 0.45
C ILE A 63 -1.93 -29.87 1.70
N LYS A 64 -2.57 -29.13 2.61
CA LYS A 64 -3.26 -29.71 3.76
C LYS A 64 -4.75 -29.48 3.65
N ALA A 65 -5.52 -30.54 3.84
CA ALA A 65 -6.98 -30.46 3.81
C ALA A 65 -7.62 -31.49 4.73
N LYS A 66 -8.89 -31.26 5.05
CA LYS A 66 -9.75 -32.20 5.79
C LYS A 66 -11.12 -32.31 5.09
N PRO A 67 -11.88 -33.40 5.30
CA PRO A 67 -13.25 -33.49 4.81
C PRO A 67 -14.08 -32.28 5.26
N GLY A 68 -14.96 -31.79 4.39
CA GLY A 68 -15.91 -30.73 4.72
C GLY A 68 -17.08 -31.22 5.58
N GLU A 69 -18.13 -30.41 5.70
CA GLU A 69 -19.34 -30.78 6.48
C GLU A 69 -19.98 -32.07 5.96
N THR A 70 -20.06 -32.20 4.64
CA THR A 70 -20.44 -33.44 3.97
C THR A 70 -19.18 -34.09 3.43
N ALA A 71 -18.86 -35.29 3.94
CA ALA A 71 -17.68 -36.02 3.51
C ALA A 71 -17.71 -36.30 1.99
N PRO A 72 -16.57 -36.18 1.31
CA PRO A 72 -16.47 -36.45 -0.12
C PRO A 72 -16.76 -37.92 -0.40
N VAL A 73 -17.50 -38.20 -1.47
CA VAL A 73 -17.84 -39.59 -1.83
C VAL A 73 -16.61 -40.37 -2.31
N PRO A 74 -16.52 -41.69 -2.03
CA PRO A 74 -15.46 -42.53 -2.57
C PRO A 74 -15.37 -42.42 -4.10
N GLY A 75 -14.14 -42.31 -4.60
CA GLY A 75 -13.85 -42.11 -6.01
C GLY A 75 -13.69 -40.65 -6.43
N THR A 76 -14.14 -39.67 -5.65
CA THR A 76 -13.72 -38.28 -5.92
C THR A 76 -12.20 -38.13 -5.79
N TYR A 77 -11.62 -37.23 -6.58
CA TYR A 77 -10.19 -37.01 -6.61
C TYR A 77 -9.86 -35.55 -6.90
N PHE A 78 -8.60 -35.18 -6.69
CA PHE A 78 -8.08 -33.87 -7.01
C PHE A 78 -7.27 -33.90 -8.29
N LEU A 79 -7.24 -32.78 -9.00
CA LEU A 79 -6.36 -32.50 -10.11
C LEU A 79 -5.50 -31.28 -9.74
N LEU A 80 -4.18 -31.46 -9.64
CA LEU A 80 -3.24 -30.36 -9.44
C LEU A 80 -2.62 -29.95 -10.78
N SER A 81 -2.85 -28.72 -11.24
CA SER A 81 -2.21 -28.15 -12.41
C SER A 81 -1.32 -26.96 -12.03
N ILE A 82 -0.20 -26.83 -12.76
CA ILE A 82 0.72 -25.69 -12.67
C ILE A 82 0.87 -25.14 -14.07
N ASN A 83 0.63 -23.83 -14.24
CA ASN A 83 0.74 -23.14 -15.52
C ASN A 83 -0.06 -23.81 -16.65
N GLN A 84 -1.24 -24.35 -16.34
CA GLN A 84 -2.13 -25.05 -17.28
C GLN A 84 -1.50 -26.29 -17.94
N LYS A 85 -0.41 -26.82 -17.38
CA LYS A 85 0.16 -28.12 -17.79
C LYS A 85 -0.76 -29.28 -17.38
N PRO A 86 -0.59 -30.49 -17.96
CA PRO A 86 -1.38 -31.66 -17.59
C PRO A 86 -1.44 -31.84 -16.08
N ALA A 87 -2.66 -31.99 -15.56
CA ALA A 87 -2.89 -32.05 -14.13
C ALA A 87 -2.45 -33.41 -13.56
N ILE A 88 -1.92 -33.38 -12.33
CA ILE A 88 -1.54 -34.55 -11.57
C ILE A 88 -2.76 -35.00 -10.76
N PRO A 89 -3.37 -36.16 -11.05
CA PRO A 89 -4.47 -36.67 -10.25
C PRO A 89 -3.95 -37.22 -8.92
N PHE A 90 -4.67 -36.96 -7.83
CA PHE A 90 -4.43 -37.63 -6.55
C PHE A 90 -5.73 -37.83 -5.76
N SER A 91 -5.84 -38.96 -5.08
CA SER A 91 -7.04 -39.36 -4.34
C SER A 91 -6.66 -39.63 -2.87
N PRO A 92 -6.78 -38.64 -1.97
CA PRO A 92 -6.48 -38.85 -0.56
C PRO A 92 -7.55 -39.74 0.09
N VAL A 93 -7.17 -40.44 1.15
CA VAL A 93 -8.12 -41.12 2.04
C VAL A 93 -9.04 -40.06 2.66
N ILE A 94 -10.32 -40.39 2.88
CA ILE A 94 -11.37 -39.47 3.39
C ILE A 94 -11.16 -39.17 4.89
N THR A 95 -10.01 -38.62 5.22
CA THR A 95 -9.56 -38.15 6.53
C THR A 95 -8.69 -36.90 6.31
N GLN A 96 -8.24 -36.24 7.38
CA GLN A 96 -7.28 -35.15 7.23
C GLN A 96 -5.98 -35.65 6.58
N PHE A 97 -5.48 -34.92 5.58
CA PHE A 97 -4.26 -35.29 4.87
C PHE A 97 -3.29 -34.11 4.68
N SER A 98 -2.04 -34.47 4.38
CA SER A 98 -0.98 -33.57 3.93
C SER A 98 -0.31 -34.21 2.71
N ALA A 99 -0.50 -33.63 1.54
CA ALA A 99 0.09 -34.10 0.30
C ALA A 99 1.25 -33.20 -0.10
N ARG A 100 2.41 -33.77 -0.44
CA ARG A 100 3.58 -33.06 -0.94
C ARG A 100 3.79 -33.38 -2.41
N PHE A 101 3.97 -32.36 -3.23
CA PHE A 101 4.27 -32.46 -4.65
C PHE A 101 5.59 -31.75 -4.93
N ASP A 102 6.57 -32.49 -5.43
CA ASP A 102 7.81 -31.87 -5.90
C ASP A 102 7.61 -31.37 -7.34
N ILE A 103 7.94 -30.10 -7.56
CA ILE A 103 7.74 -29.38 -8.82
C ILE A 103 9.12 -29.17 -9.46
N PRO A 104 9.40 -29.79 -10.62
CA PRO A 104 10.66 -29.57 -11.30
C PRO A 104 10.74 -28.12 -11.80
N ALA A 105 11.95 -27.54 -11.81
CA ALA A 105 12.18 -26.16 -12.23
C ALA A 105 11.58 -25.83 -13.62
N GLN A 106 11.63 -26.78 -14.57
CA GLN A 106 11.05 -26.63 -15.91
C GLN A 106 9.51 -26.49 -15.97
N SER A 107 8.82 -26.75 -14.86
CA SER A 107 7.37 -26.51 -14.72
C SER A 107 7.05 -25.09 -14.28
N LEU A 108 8.05 -24.38 -13.78
CA LEU A 108 7.98 -22.99 -13.37
C LEU A 108 8.54 -22.09 -14.47
N ARG A 109 8.11 -20.83 -14.48
CA ARG A 109 8.64 -19.79 -15.37
C ARG A 109 8.98 -18.54 -14.58
N ALA A 110 9.89 -17.72 -15.10
CA ALA A 110 10.13 -16.38 -14.56
C ALA A 110 8.83 -15.54 -14.66
N GLY A 111 8.61 -14.68 -13.67
CA GLY A 111 7.38 -13.88 -13.57
C GLY A 111 6.17 -14.73 -13.20
N ARG A 112 5.01 -14.45 -13.81
CA ARG A 112 3.71 -14.96 -13.35
C ARG A 112 3.52 -16.46 -13.55
N ASN A 113 3.32 -17.20 -12.48
CA ASN A 113 2.90 -18.60 -12.44
C ASN A 113 1.46 -18.72 -11.93
N ARG A 114 0.84 -19.89 -12.13
CA ARG A 114 -0.49 -20.22 -11.58
C ARG A 114 -0.51 -21.65 -11.09
N VAL A 115 -1.04 -21.85 -9.88
CA VAL A 115 -1.38 -23.16 -9.33
C VAL A 115 -2.90 -23.29 -9.28
N GLU A 116 -3.41 -24.45 -9.63
CA GLU A 116 -4.83 -24.76 -9.66
C GLU A 116 -5.06 -26.17 -9.10
N VAL A 117 -5.96 -26.28 -8.12
CA VAL A 117 -6.38 -27.51 -7.47
C VAL A 117 -7.87 -27.66 -7.73
N SER A 118 -8.23 -28.63 -8.56
CA SER A 118 -9.63 -28.92 -8.89
C SER A 118 -10.09 -30.19 -8.19
N PHE A 119 -11.28 -30.16 -7.62
CA PHE A 119 -11.99 -31.31 -7.07
C PHE A 119 -12.93 -31.86 -8.13
N VAL A 120 -12.86 -33.16 -8.38
CA VAL A 120 -13.59 -33.82 -9.48
C VAL A 120 -14.18 -35.15 -9.04
N THR A 121 -15.28 -35.56 -9.68
CA THR A 121 -15.94 -36.84 -9.46
C THR A 121 -15.36 -37.94 -10.35
N THR A 122 -15.34 -39.19 -9.88
CA THR A 122 -15.17 -40.35 -10.76
C THR A 122 -16.40 -40.58 -11.64
N GLY A 123 -16.16 -40.99 -12.89
CA GLY A 123 -17.19 -41.51 -13.80
C GLY A 123 -17.50 -40.62 -15.00
N LYS A 124 -18.52 -41.00 -15.78
CA LYS A 124 -19.02 -40.23 -16.94
C LYS A 124 -19.82 -38.97 -16.54
N ARG A 125 -20.00 -38.72 -15.23
CA ARG A 125 -20.65 -37.50 -14.75
C ARG A 125 -19.69 -36.34 -14.96
N THR A 126 -20.16 -35.32 -15.65
CA THR A 126 -19.39 -34.13 -15.98
C THR A 126 -19.35 -33.11 -14.85
N CYS A 127 -20.12 -33.32 -13.77
CA CYS A 127 -20.36 -32.34 -12.71
C CYS A 127 -20.36 -32.93 -11.31
N LEU A 128 -19.85 -32.15 -10.35
CA LEU A 128 -20.10 -32.35 -8.93
C LEU A 128 -21.51 -31.88 -8.57
N GLY A 129 -22.16 -32.58 -7.66
CA GLY A 129 -23.40 -32.18 -7.00
C GLY A 129 -23.27 -32.23 -5.48
N GLN A 130 -24.30 -31.75 -4.78
CA GLN A 130 -24.29 -31.66 -3.31
C GLN A 130 -23.99 -32.99 -2.62
N GLN A 131 -24.49 -34.09 -3.17
CA GLN A 131 -24.27 -35.43 -2.64
C GLN A 131 -22.81 -35.91 -2.76
N ASP A 132 -21.98 -35.26 -3.57
CA ASP A 132 -20.58 -35.67 -3.77
C ASP A 132 -19.66 -35.15 -2.65
N GLY A 133 -20.20 -34.31 -1.74
CA GLY A 133 -19.49 -33.76 -0.58
C GLY A 133 -18.43 -32.73 -0.96
N GLY A 134 -17.42 -32.58 -0.09
CA GLY A 134 -16.32 -31.66 -0.36
C GLY A 134 -15.18 -31.71 0.66
N TRP A 135 -14.19 -30.87 0.44
CA TRP A 135 -12.99 -30.72 1.25
C TRP A 135 -12.85 -29.29 1.78
N GLN A 136 -12.13 -29.13 2.88
CA GLN A 136 -11.68 -27.85 3.42
C GLN A 136 -10.16 -27.80 3.34
N LEU A 137 -9.64 -26.99 2.43
CA LEU A 137 -8.22 -26.67 2.34
C LEU A 137 -7.83 -25.75 3.50
N ASN A 138 -6.75 -26.06 4.20
CA ASN A 138 -6.16 -25.17 5.20
C ASN A 138 -5.06 -24.32 4.52
N LEU A 139 -5.37 -23.07 4.16
CA LEU A 139 -4.48 -22.23 3.37
C LEU A 139 -3.26 -21.75 4.16
N GLU A 140 -3.41 -21.57 5.48
CA GLU A 140 -2.34 -21.14 6.38
C GLU A 140 -1.28 -22.24 6.60
N GLN A 141 -1.71 -23.50 6.57
CA GLN A 141 -0.80 -24.64 6.75
C GLN A 141 -0.38 -25.30 5.44
N SER A 142 -0.99 -24.89 4.31
CA SER A 142 -0.54 -25.24 2.97
C SER A 142 0.55 -24.27 2.54
N ARG A 143 1.61 -24.77 1.92
CA ARG A 143 2.80 -23.96 1.64
C ARG A 143 3.42 -24.24 0.28
N PHE A 144 4.11 -23.25 -0.24
CA PHE A 144 4.97 -23.33 -1.41
C PHE A 144 6.41 -23.05 -0.97
N ASP A 145 7.27 -24.05 -1.14
CA ASP A 145 8.69 -23.97 -0.83
C ASP A 145 9.46 -23.88 -2.15
N LEU A 146 10.24 -22.81 -2.36
CA LEU A 146 11.05 -22.60 -3.55
C LEU A 146 12.53 -22.72 -3.22
N ALA A 147 13.24 -23.61 -3.90
CA ALA A 147 14.70 -23.58 -3.87
C ALA A 147 15.19 -22.37 -4.67
N LEU A 148 15.83 -21.43 -3.98
CA LEU A 148 16.48 -20.29 -4.61
C LEU A 148 17.90 -20.69 -4.99
N GLY A 149 18.23 -20.55 -6.26
CA GLY A 149 19.62 -20.53 -6.70
C GLY A 149 20.32 -19.25 -6.21
N ARG A 150 21.65 -19.21 -6.28
CA ARG A 150 22.37 -17.92 -6.16
C ARG A 150 21.93 -17.04 -7.33
N PRO A 151 21.25 -15.90 -7.09
CA PRO A 151 20.78 -15.07 -8.16
C PRO A 151 22.01 -14.59 -8.96
N LYS A 152 22.01 -14.86 -10.26
CA LYS A 152 22.90 -14.23 -11.25
C LYS A 152 22.06 -13.31 -12.13
N PRO A 153 21.38 -12.31 -11.54
CA PRO A 153 20.41 -11.55 -12.27
C PRO A 153 21.14 -10.70 -13.31
N VAL A 154 20.62 -10.69 -14.53
CA VAL A 154 21.00 -9.70 -15.53
C VAL A 154 20.12 -8.46 -15.38
N LEU A 155 20.56 -7.30 -15.86
CA LEU A 155 19.81 -6.05 -15.68
C LEU A 155 18.37 -6.15 -16.23
N ALA A 156 18.19 -6.81 -17.38
CA ALA A 156 16.88 -7.05 -18.01
C ALA A 156 15.92 -7.88 -17.15
N GLU A 157 16.45 -8.60 -16.15
CA GLU A 157 15.72 -9.48 -15.25
C GLU A 157 15.39 -8.84 -13.90
N LEU A 158 15.99 -7.68 -13.58
CA LEU A 158 15.87 -7.00 -12.28
C LEU A 158 14.41 -6.68 -11.93
N GLU A 159 13.63 -6.18 -12.90
CA GLU A 159 12.22 -5.84 -12.68
C GLU A 159 11.40 -7.06 -12.25
N ASN A 160 11.61 -8.21 -12.89
CA ASN A 160 10.93 -9.46 -12.52
C ASN A 160 11.40 -9.99 -11.17
N TRP A 161 12.68 -9.79 -10.83
CA TRP A 161 13.22 -10.21 -9.54
C TRP A 161 12.65 -9.38 -8.39
N LEU A 162 12.59 -8.06 -8.54
CA LEU A 162 12.01 -7.15 -7.54
C LEU A 162 10.50 -7.37 -7.35
N ALA A 163 9.78 -7.66 -8.45
CA ALA A 163 8.34 -7.90 -8.42
C ALA A 163 7.93 -9.34 -8.05
N ALA A 164 8.89 -10.22 -7.73
CA ALA A 164 8.60 -11.60 -7.35
C ALA A 164 7.87 -11.66 -5.99
N ASP A 165 6.83 -12.51 -5.90
CA ASP A 165 6.13 -12.79 -4.64
C ASP A 165 6.99 -13.66 -3.72
N ILE A 166 7.86 -14.48 -4.31
CA ILE A 166 8.72 -15.44 -3.60
C ILE A 166 10.15 -15.26 -4.08
N GLY A 167 11.09 -15.00 -3.17
CA GLY A 167 12.52 -14.85 -3.52
C GLY A 167 12.91 -13.49 -4.10
N SER A 168 12.03 -12.49 -4.01
CA SER A 168 12.44 -11.08 -4.12
C SER A 168 13.37 -10.70 -2.96
N PRO A 169 14.34 -9.80 -3.17
CA PRO A 169 15.28 -9.40 -2.12
C PRO A 169 14.53 -8.69 -1.00
N GLN A 170 14.66 -9.14 0.25
CA GLN A 170 13.99 -8.52 1.39
C GLN A 170 14.93 -7.58 2.14
N LYS A 171 16.21 -7.93 2.22
CA LYS A 171 17.26 -7.14 2.88
C LYS A 171 18.12 -6.44 1.84
N ILE A 172 18.12 -5.11 1.87
CA ILE A 172 18.84 -4.30 0.88
C ILE A 172 19.86 -3.42 1.60
N ALA A 173 21.12 -3.50 1.17
CA ALA A 173 22.15 -2.56 1.60
C ALA A 173 22.31 -1.46 0.54
N ILE A 174 22.37 -0.20 0.97
CA ILE A 174 22.59 0.94 0.08
C ILE A 174 23.96 1.55 0.39
N ARG A 175 24.87 1.47 -0.59
CA ARG A 175 26.22 2.01 -0.52
C ARG A 175 26.28 3.39 -1.14
N GLN A 176 26.88 4.32 -0.40
CA GLN A 176 27.19 5.67 -0.87
C GLN A 176 28.22 5.69 -2.02
N GLY A 177 29.16 4.73 -2.03
CA GLY A 177 30.26 4.72 -2.99
C GLY A 177 31.10 5.98 -2.89
N ASN A 178 31.23 6.73 -3.99
CA ASN A 178 31.94 8.01 -4.05
C ASN A 178 31.00 9.23 -4.21
N LEU A 179 29.72 9.07 -3.88
CA LEU A 179 28.75 10.16 -3.87
C LEU A 179 28.99 11.06 -2.63
N PRO A 180 28.89 12.40 -2.72
CA PRO A 180 29.01 13.26 -1.55
C PRO A 180 27.87 13.04 -0.53
N ASP A 181 28.14 13.22 0.77
CA ASP A 181 27.16 13.02 1.87
C ASP A 181 25.84 13.77 1.62
N ALA A 182 25.94 15.01 1.13
CA ALA A 182 24.78 15.86 0.82
C ALA A 182 23.81 15.23 -0.19
N HIS A 183 24.31 14.40 -1.12
CA HIS A 183 23.50 13.75 -2.15
C HIS A 183 23.09 12.32 -1.73
N PHE A 184 23.77 11.70 -0.76
CA PHE A 184 23.49 10.33 -0.34
C PHE A 184 22.09 10.18 0.27
N ALA A 185 21.66 11.16 1.06
CA ALA A 185 20.31 11.17 1.63
C ALA A 185 19.22 11.18 0.55
N GLN A 186 19.39 11.96 -0.52
CA GLN A 186 18.49 11.99 -1.67
C GLN A 186 18.53 10.69 -2.47
N PHE A 187 19.73 10.18 -2.74
CA PHE A 187 19.93 8.93 -3.48
C PHE A 187 19.21 7.76 -2.81
N GLY A 188 19.44 7.56 -1.50
CA GLY A 188 18.75 6.52 -0.74
C GLY A 188 17.24 6.70 -0.73
N ALA A 189 16.75 7.93 -0.56
CA ALA A 189 15.31 8.21 -0.61
C ALA A 189 14.68 7.82 -1.95
N LEU A 190 15.31 8.16 -3.07
CA LEU A 190 14.82 7.81 -4.41
C LEU A 190 14.82 6.31 -4.64
N LEU A 191 15.89 5.61 -4.24
CA LEU A 191 15.99 4.16 -4.39
C LEU A 191 14.95 3.40 -3.57
N VAL A 192 14.76 3.75 -2.30
CA VAL A 192 13.79 3.02 -1.46
C VAL A 192 12.36 3.29 -1.95
N GLN A 193 12.07 4.49 -2.47
CA GLN A 193 10.80 4.77 -3.17
C GLN A 193 10.63 3.91 -4.42
N ALA A 194 11.67 3.83 -5.27
CA ALA A 194 11.69 3.00 -6.47
C ALA A 194 11.43 1.52 -6.15
N LEU A 195 12.02 1.02 -5.07
CA LEU A 195 11.84 -0.34 -4.56
C LEU A 195 10.42 -0.55 -4.03
N GLY A 196 9.90 0.38 -3.23
CA GLY A 196 8.54 0.30 -2.68
C GLY A 196 7.42 0.32 -3.73
N LEU A 197 7.70 0.86 -4.92
CA LEU A 197 6.79 0.84 -6.07
C LEU A 197 6.84 -0.48 -6.87
N ARG A 198 7.96 -1.22 -6.81
CA ARG A 198 8.18 -2.47 -7.55
C ARG A 198 7.91 -3.72 -6.75
N MET A 199 8.18 -3.67 -5.46
CA MET A 199 8.12 -4.81 -4.55
C MET A 199 6.75 -4.93 -3.88
N ASN A 200 6.38 -6.16 -3.55
CA ASN A 200 5.13 -6.44 -2.84
C ASN A 200 5.17 -6.01 -1.37
N SER A 201 6.35 -6.05 -0.75
CA SER A 201 6.65 -5.54 0.59
C SER A 201 7.68 -4.39 0.50
N LEU A 202 7.70 -3.50 1.49
CA LEU A 202 8.82 -2.57 1.62
C LEU A 202 10.05 -3.33 2.10
N PRO A 203 11.21 -3.17 1.46
CA PRO A 203 12.43 -3.84 1.91
C PRO A 203 12.87 -3.37 3.29
N GLU A 204 13.57 -4.26 3.99
CA GLU A 204 14.40 -3.91 5.13
C GLU A 204 15.72 -3.34 4.60
N ILE A 205 16.08 -2.12 5.03
CA ILE A 205 17.34 -1.51 4.65
C ILE A 205 18.33 -1.75 5.77
N ILE A 206 19.44 -2.43 5.46
CA ILE A 206 20.43 -2.87 6.45
C ILE A 206 21.82 -2.30 6.15
N ALA A 207 22.63 -2.13 7.19
CA ALA A 207 24.01 -1.70 7.05
C ALA A 207 24.98 -2.86 6.75
N ASP A 208 24.69 -4.07 7.27
CA ASP A 208 25.55 -5.25 7.07
C ASP A 208 25.31 -5.89 5.70
N GLU A 209 26.20 -5.59 4.76
CA GLU A 209 26.16 -6.07 3.37
C GLU A 209 26.35 -7.58 3.23
N THR A 210 26.85 -8.26 4.26
CA THR A 210 27.01 -9.72 4.24
C THR A 210 25.68 -10.45 4.41
N GLN A 211 24.67 -9.76 4.97
CA GLN A 211 23.30 -10.25 5.16
C GLN A 211 22.33 -9.72 4.11
N ALA A 212 22.80 -8.89 3.17
CA ALA A 212 21.95 -8.30 2.15
C ALA A 212 21.62 -9.31 1.05
N ASP A 213 20.39 -9.30 0.57
CA ASP A 213 19.96 -10.03 -0.62
C ASP A 213 20.32 -9.27 -1.91
N LEU A 214 20.40 -7.94 -1.82
CA LEU A 214 20.78 -7.02 -2.88
C LEU A 214 21.56 -5.85 -2.30
N ILE A 215 22.65 -5.48 -2.97
CA ILE A 215 23.39 -4.25 -2.66
C ILE A 215 23.16 -3.24 -3.77
N ILE A 216 22.83 -1.99 -3.42
CA ILE A 216 22.69 -0.90 -4.39
C ILE A 216 23.77 0.15 -4.14
N THR A 217 24.54 0.50 -5.17
CA THR A 217 25.73 1.36 -5.04
C THR A 217 25.65 2.57 -5.97
N ALA A 218 25.89 3.77 -5.45
CA ALA A 218 26.16 4.95 -6.27
C ALA A 218 27.63 4.96 -6.74
N LYS A 219 27.89 5.24 -8.02
CA LYS A 219 29.26 5.33 -8.54
C LYS A 219 29.42 6.44 -9.59
N ILE A 220 30.22 7.44 -9.23
CA ILE A 220 30.71 8.48 -10.14
C ILE A 220 31.90 7.94 -10.94
N THR A 221 31.83 8.00 -12.26
CA THR A 221 32.87 7.54 -13.19
C THR A 221 33.00 8.48 -14.39
N LYS A 222 34.22 8.90 -14.74
CA LYS A 222 34.46 9.79 -15.89
C LYS A 222 34.21 9.12 -17.26
N ARG A 223 34.08 7.80 -17.29
CA ARG A 223 33.84 7.03 -18.52
C ARG A 223 32.34 7.01 -18.81
N GLU A 224 31.97 7.32 -20.05
CA GLU A 224 30.62 7.11 -20.55
C GLU A 224 30.25 5.63 -20.40
N ALA A 225 29.23 5.35 -19.61
CA ALA A 225 28.80 4.01 -19.25
C ALA A 225 27.28 3.93 -19.23
N ALA A 226 26.73 2.74 -19.34
CA ALA A 226 25.31 2.51 -19.08
C ALA A 226 24.95 3.08 -17.69
N PRO A 227 23.77 3.74 -17.55
CA PRO A 227 23.35 4.36 -16.28
C PRO A 227 23.16 3.34 -15.16
N PHE A 228 22.97 2.07 -15.51
CA PHE A 228 22.77 0.98 -14.59
C PHE A 228 23.65 -0.22 -14.96
N LEU A 229 24.24 -0.86 -13.95
CA LEU A 229 24.89 -2.16 -14.09
C LEU A 229 24.38 -3.10 -13.00
N LEU A 230 24.17 -4.36 -13.34
CA LEU A 230 23.88 -5.40 -12.37
C LEU A 230 24.97 -6.47 -12.48
N ARG A 231 25.69 -6.70 -11.38
CA ARG A 231 26.77 -7.69 -11.34
C ARG A 231 26.55 -8.70 -10.23
N THR A 232 27.05 -9.92 -10.42
CA THR A 232 27.13 -10.91 -9.35
C THR A 232 28.27 -10.51 -8.39
N GLY A 233 27.93 -10.02 -7.20
CA GLY A 233 28.92 -9.72 -6.17
C GLY A 233 29.36 -10.95 -5.38
N LYS A 234 30.28 -10.76 -4.42
CA LYS A 234 30.82 -11.85 -3.59
C LYS A 234 29.81 -12.36 -2.56
N SER A 235 29.11 -11.44 -1.87
CA SER A 235 28.07 -11.75 -0.88
C SER A 235 26.69 -11.78 -1.53
N ALA A 236 26.35 -10.74 -2.30
CA ALA A 236 25.07 -10.56 -2.96
C ALA A 236 25.24 -9.92 -4.34
N PRO A 237 24.23 -10.01 -5.23
CA PRO A 237 24.18 -9.17 -6.44
C PRO A 237 24.30 -7.69 -6.09
N GLU A 238 24.96 -6.94 -6.96
CA GLU A 238 25.18 -5.51 -6.78
C GLU A 238 24.62 -4.74 -7.98
N PHE A 239 23.64 -3.89 -7.71
CA PHE A 239 23.03 -2.96 -8.64
C PHE A 239 23.70 -1.59 -8.51
N ILE A 240 24.37 -1.13 -9.56
CA ILE A 240 25.18 0.08 -9.55
C ILE A 240 24.53 1.14 -10.42
N LEU A 241 24.29 2.31 -9.84
CA LEU A 241 23.84 3.50 -10.55
C LEU A 241 25.07 4.35 -10.88
N LEU A 242 25.25 4.68 -12.16
CA LEU A 242 26.46 5.30 -12.70
C LEU A 242 26.17 6.67 -13.29
N GLY A 243 27.11 7.60 -13.12
CA GLY A 243 27.07 8.93 -13.72
C GLY A 243 28.45 9.57 -13.75
N ALA A 244 28.63 10.59 -14.60
CA ALA A 244 29.92 11.31 -14.68
C ALA A 244 30.18 12.22 -13.47
N ASP A 245 29.12 12.58 -12.76
CA ASP A 245 29.12 13.37 -11.53
C ASP A 245 27.95 12.94 -10.62
N ALA A 246 27.81 13.61 -9.47
CA ALA A 246 26.74 13.33 -8.51
C ALA A 246 25.34 13.63 -9.08
N ALA A 247 25.21 14.64 -9.93
CA ALA A 247 23.93 15.03 -10.50
C ALA A 247 23.39 13.95 -11.45
N LEU A 248 24.24 13.41 -12.32
CA LEU A 248 23.87 12.33 -13.23
C LEU A 248 23.55 11.01 -12.51
N VAL A 249 24.20 10.71 -11.39
CA VAL A 249 23.83 9.56 -10.55
C VAL A 249 22.44 9.76 -9.94
N LEU A 250 22.12 10.98 -9.50
CA LEU A 250 20.79 11.31 -9.00
C LEU A 250 19.73 11.33 -10.10
N ASP A 251 20.05 11.77 -11.31
CA ASP A 251 19.16 11.68 -12.47
C ASP A 251 18.84 10.22 -12.81
N ALA A 252 19.85 9.33 -12.75
CA ALA A 252 19.62 7.89 -12.90
C ALA A 252 18.73 7.32 -11.78
N ALA A 253 18.92 7.75 -10.52
CA ALA A 253 18.08 7.33 -9.41
C ALA A 253 16.63 7.84 -9.53
N SER A 254 16.45 9.09 -9.93
CA SER A 254 15.14 9.69 -10.20
C SER A 254 14.44 8.99 -11.36
N TRP A 255 15.16 8.72 -12.46
CA TRP A 255 14.62 7.98 -13.58
C TRP A 255 14.19 6.57 -13.17
N PHE A 256 15.01 5.86 -12.39
CA PHE A 256 14.67 4.53 -11.88
C PHE A 256 13.45 4.55 -10.94
N ALA A 257 13.28 5.62 -10.17
CA ALA A 257 12.10 5.82 -9.32
C ALA A 257 10.82 6.10 -10.13
N GLU A 258 10.94 6.57 -11.37
CA GLU A 258 9.81 6.86 -12.26
C GLU A 258 9.51 5.74 -13.25
N ASN A 259 10.51 5.01 -13.72
CA ASN A 259 10.41 4.20 -14.94
C ASN A 259 10.86 2.76 -14.74
N LYS A 260 10.22 1.82 -15.45
CA LYS A 260 10.70 0.45 -15.58
C LYS A 260 11.94 0.39 -16.47
N ILE A 261 12.94 -0.38 -16.06
CA ILE A 261 14.14 -0.61 -16.88
C ILE A 261 13.73 -1.36 -18.17
N PRO A 262 13.93 -0.76 -19.37
CA PRO A 262 13.66 -1.42 -20.62
C PRO A 262 14.71 -2.49 -20.93
N VAL A 263 14.35 -3.45 -21.78
CA VAL A 263 15.30 -4.41 -22.35
C VAL A 263 15.99 -3.73 -23.53
N LEU A 264 17.15 -3.11 -23.29
CA LEU A 264 17.96 -2.41 -24.30
C LEU A 264 19.37 -3.03 -24.41
N PRO A 265 20.08 -2.79 -25.54
CA PRO A 265 21.49 -3.13 -25.65
C PRO A 265 22.31 -2.50 -24.52
N GLU A 266 23.35 -3.21 -24.07
CA GLU A 266 24.29 -2.66 -23.09
C GLU A 266 24.92 -1.37 -23.63
N ASN A 267 24.96 -0.33 -22.81
CA ASN A 267 25.51 1.02 -23.09
C ASN A 267 24.60 2.05 -23.79
N THR A 268 23.28 1.81 -23.92
CA THR A 268 22.38 2.89 -24.36
C THR A 268 22.32 4.02 -23.32
N PRO A 269 22.57 5.30 -23.69
CA PRO A 269 22.47 6.44 -22.77
C PRO A 269 21.04 6.63 -22.23
N LEU A 270 20.92 7.10 -20.99
CA LEU A 270 19.63 7.27 -20.30
C LEU A 270 18.63 8.14 -21.09
N ALA A 271 19.12 9.17 -21.79
CA ALA A 271 18.29 10.07 -22.60
C ALA A 271 17.56 9.37 -23.77
N GLN A 272 18.00 8.18 -24.17
CA GLN A 272 17.38 7.40 -25.24
C GLN A 272 16.43 6.32 -24.71
N TRP A 273 16.27 6.20 -23.39
CA TRP A 273 15.42 5.19 -22.78
C TRP A 273 13.96 5.63 -22.87
N ALA A 274 13.08 4.72 -23.26
CA ALA A 274 11.65 5.00 -23.32
C ALA A 274 11.10 5.32 -21.92
N ASP A 275 10.21 6.31 -21.85
CA ASP A 275 9.43 6.61 -20.65
C ASP A 275 8.40 5.48 -20.45
N ASN A 276 8.73 4.58 -19.53
CA ASN A 276 7.91 3.45 -19.14
C ASN A 276 7.50 3.62 -17.69
N SER A 277 6.72 4.68 -17.43
CA SER A 277 6.30 5.04 -16.08
C SER A 277 5.81 3.85 -15.24
N LEU A 278 6.31 3.78 -14.01
CA LEU A 278 5.87 2.86 -12.96
C LEU A 278 4.49 3.30 -12.50
N ARG A 279 3.47 2.85 -13.22
CA ARG A 279 2.09 3.04 -12.78
C ARG A 279 1.62 1.79 -12.06
N ARG A 280 1.31 1.92 -10.77
CA ARG A 280 0.60 0.86 -10.05
C ARG A 280 -0.84 0.82 -10.58
N PRO A 281 -1.38 -0.36 -10.96
CA PRO A 281 -2.79 -0.46 -11.31
C PRO A 281 -3.64 -0.01 -10.12
N GLU A 282 -4.66 0.78 -10.40
CA GLU A 282 -5.61 1.21 -9.38
C GLU A 282 -6.24 -0.04 -8.74
N PRO A 283 -6.35 -0.14 -7.41
CA PRO A 283 -6.90 -1.31 -6.74
C PRO A 283 -8.29 -1.73 -7.27
N TRP A 284 -9.09 -0.76 -7.73
CA TRP A 284 -10.41 -0.98 -8.33
C TRP A 284 -10.35 -1.77 -9.65
N GLN A 285 -9.29 -1.60 -10.44
CA GLN A 285 -9.07 -2.40 -11.65
C GLN A 285 -8.80 -3.86 -11.28
N GLN A 286 -8.10 -4.11 -10.18
CA GLN A 286 -7.88 -5.46 -9.69
C GLN A 286 -9.19 -6.11 -9.24
N LEU A 287 -10.11 -5.36 -8.62
CA LEU A 287 -11.44 -5.86 -8.25
C LEU A 287 -12.27 -6.25 -9.49
N ALA A 288 -12.21 -5.44 -10.54
CA ALA A 288 -12.86 -5.76 -11.82
C ALA A 288 -12.24 -7.01 -12.47
N ASP A 289 -10.91 -7.09 -12.48
CA ASP A 289 -10.16 -8.25 -12.98
C ASP A 289 -10.49 -9.54 -12.20
N ASN A 290 -10.67 -9.45 -10.88
CA ASN A 290 -11.00 -10.60 -10.04
C ASN A 290 -12.40 -11.13 -10.34
N LEU A 291 -13.35 -10.23 -10.60
CA LEU A 291 -14.65 -10.62 -11.13
C LEU A 291 -14.45 -11.34 -12.47
N ASP A 292 -13.81 -10.74 -13.46
CA ASP A 292 -13.66 -11.35 -14.81
C ASP A 292 -12.93 -12.71 -14.82
N ARG A 293 -12.13 -13.01 -13.78
CA ARG A 293 -11.34 -14.25 -13.67
C ARG A 293 -12.09 -15.43 -13.05
N GLN A 294 -13.24 -15.22 -12.39
CA GLN A 294 -13.87 -16.25 -11.57
C GLN A 294 -15.06 -16.95 -12.23
N ALA A 295 -14.94 -18.26 -12.36
CA ALA A 295 -16.01 -19.15 -12.77
C ALA A 295 -16.50 -19.94 -11.58
N TRP A 296 -17.75 -19.70 -11.17
CA TRP A 296 -18.52 -20.45 -10.16
C TRP A 296 -17.93 -20.55 -8.73
N SER A 297 -16.62 -20.35 -8.56
CA SER A 297 -15.90 -20.43 -7.29
C SER A 297 -15.93 -19.07 -6.56
N PRO A 298 -16.30 -19.03 -5.27
CA PRO A 298 -16.54 -17.87 -4.44
C PRO A 298 -15.27 -17.43 -3.69
N LEU A 299 -14.09 -17.62 -4.28
CA LEU A 299 -12.87 -17.17 -3.62
C LEU A 299 -12.94 -15.65 -3.48
N SER A 300 -13.14 -15.17 -2.25
CA SER A 300 -13.04 -13.75 -1.93
C SER A 300 -11.59 -13.34 -2.06
N GLN A 301 -11.13 -13.03 -3.27
CA GLN A 301 -9.87 -12.32 -3.43
C GLN A 301 -10.12 -10.91 -2.90
N GLN A 302 -9.69 -10.73 -1.65
CA GLN A 302 -9.71 -9.44 -1.01
C GLN A 302 -8.69 -8.56 -1.69
N ILE A 303 -9.03 -7.29 -1.84
CA ILE A 303 -8.09 -6.29 -2.29
C ILE A 303 -8.03 -5.25 -1.19
N ALA A 304 -6.84 -5.09 -0.65
CA ALA A 304 -6.52 -4.01 0.25
C ALA A 304 -6.63 -2.68 -0.51
N VAL A 305 -7.53 -1.83 -0.05
CA VAL A 305 -7.80 -0.51 -0.61
C VAL A 305 -7.72 0.52 0.49
N ARG A 306 -7.17 1.70 0.19
CA ARG A 306 -7.21 2.83 1.11
C ARG A 306 -8.40 3.72 0.79
N LEU A 307 -9.26 3.92 1.79
CA LEU A 307 -10.41 4.80 1.75
C LEU A 307 -10.23 5.97 2.72
N PRO A 308 -10.75 7.15 2.38
CA PRO A 308 -10.78 8.26 3.33
C PRO A 308 -11.81 7.97 4.43
N LYS A 309 -11.42 8.14 5.71
CA LYS A 309 -12.23 7.76 6.87
C LYS A 309 -13.56 8.48 6.98
N THR A 310 -13.55 9.79 6.72
CA THR A 310 -14.69 10.68 6.92
C THR A 310 -15.46 10.97 5.63
N ALA A 311 -14.96 10.53 4.48
CA ALA A 311 -15.64 10.68 3.20
C ALA A 311 -16.52 9.47 2.93
N THR A 312 -17.70 9.71 2.35
CA THR A 312 -18.57 8.62 1.93
C THR A 312 -18.02 8.05 0.62
N ALA A 313 -17.67 6.75 0.65
CA ALA A 313 -17.23 6.01 -0.52
C ALA A 313 -18.41 5.21 -1.09
N GLN A 314 -18.59 5.30 -2.41
CA GLN A 314 -19.59 4.57 -3.16
C GLN A 314 -18.92 3.73 -4.23
N LEU A 315 -19.10 2.42 -4.14
CA LEU A 315 -18.66 1.46 -5.13
C LEU A 315 -19.75 1.32 -6.20
N ARG A 316 -19.40 1.64 -7.46
CA ARG A 316 -20.23 1.39 -8.63
C ARG A 316 -19.68 0.19 -9.38
N ILE A 317 -20.52 -0.81 -9.59
CA ILE A 317 -20.16 -2.06 -10.26
C ILE A 317 -21.11 -2.25 -11.43
N GLU A 318 -20.58 -2.35 -12.64
CA GLU A 318 -21.29 -2.83 -13.80
C GLU A 318 -20.81 -4.26 -14.08
N ILE A 319 -21.72 -5.23 -13.95
CA ILE A 319 -21.40 -6.65 -14.07
C ILE A 319 -22.39 -7.36 -14.99
N ASP A 320 -21.82 -8.14 -15.91
CA ASP A 320 -22.57 -8.98 -16.83
C ASP A 320 -22.84 -10.35 -16.22
N ARG A 321 -24.11 -10.69 -15.99
CA ARG A 321 -24.47 -12.04 -15.58
C ARG A 321 -24.28 -13.01 -16.77
N PRO A 322 -23.54 -14.12 -16.60
CA PRO A 322 -23.41 -15.13 -17.64
C PRO A 322 -24.77 -15.75 -18.02
N ASN A 323 -24.94 -16.10 -19.29
CA ASN A 323 -26.19 -16.67 -19.83
C ASN A 323 -26.59 -17.99 -19.13
N GLN A 324 -25.60 -18.70 -18.60
CA GLN A 324 -25.75 -19.98 -17.92
C GLN A 324 -26.15 -19.83 -16.43
N ALA A 325 -26.07 -18.63 -15.87
CA ALA A 325 -26.51 -18.37 -14.50
C ALA A 325 -28.04 -18.08 -14.45
N GLU A 326 -28.71 -18.42 -13.36
CA GLU A 326 -30.10 -18.07 -13.07
C GLU A 326 -30.23 -16.61 -12.66
N ARG A 327 -31.45 -16.07 -12.77
CA ARG A 327 -31.77 -14.68 -12.36
C ARG A 327 -31.67 -14.43 -10.86
N ASN A 328 -31.68 -15.48 -10.03
CA ASN A 328 -31.51 -15.40 -8.58
C ASN A 328 -30.05 -15.56 -8.12
N SER A 329 -29.10 -15.58 -9.07
CA SER A 329 -27.68 -15.40 -8.74
C SER A 329 -27.47 -14.06 -8.06
N SER A 330 -26.47 -13.95 -7.19
CA SER A 330 -26.18 -12.72 -6.44
C SER A 330 -24.70 -12.37 -6.46
N LEU A 331 -24.38 -11.09 -6.29
CA LEU A 331 -23.02 -10.63 -6.02
C LEU A 331 -22.93 -10.27 -4.55
N GLN A 332 -22.19 -11.04 -3.76
CA GLN A 332 -21.89 -10.69 -2.38
C GLN A 332 -20.73 -9.69 -2.35
N VAL A 333 -20.86 -8.66 -1.54
CA VAL A 333 -19.83 -7.64 -1.34
C VAL A 333 -19.44 -7.63 0.11
N PHE A 334 -18.16 -7.91 0.35
CA PHE A 334 -17.54 -7.95 1.67
C PHE A 334 -16.63 -6.75 1.84
N VAL A 335 -16.65 -6.17 3.03
CA VAL A 335 -15.69 -5.17 3.47
C VAL A 335 -15.20 -5.57 4.85
N ASP A 336 -13.90 -5.78 4.99
CA ASP A 336 -13.25 -6.27 6.21
C ASP A 336 -13.92 -7.55 6.73
N ASP A 337 -14.04 -8.55 5.86
CA ASP A 337 -14.71 -9.84 6.11
C ASP A 337 -16.22 -9.77 6.41
N GLN A 338 -16.80 -8.57 6.54
CA GLN A 338 -18.22 -8.40 6.78
C GLN A 338 -18.98 -8.22 5.46
N GLN A 339 -20.00 -9.06 5.23
CA GLN A 339 -20.90 -8.89 4.09
C GLN A 339 -21.76 -7.63 4.29
N ILE A 340 -21.59 -6.63 3.43
CA ILE A 340 -22.37 -5.38 3.49
C ILE A 340 -23.53 -5.34 2.50
N ALA A 341 -23.45 -6.14 1.43
CA ALA A 341 -24.49 -6.20 0.40
C ALA A 341 -24.47 -7.57 -0.32
N ALA A 342 -25.64 -7.98 -0.82
CA ALA A 342 -25.79 -9.16 -1.68
C ALA A 342 -26.84 -8.92 -2.79
N PRO A 343 -26.65 -7.93 -3.69
CA PRO A 343 -27.60 -7.67 -4.77
C PRO A 343 -27.77 -8.87 -5.71
N ASN A 344 -29.02 -9.10 -6.12
CA ASN A 344 -29.36 -10.08 -7.14
C ASN A 344 -28.95 -9.62 -8.55
N LEU A 345 -28.43 -10.55 -9.35
CA LEU A 345 -28.01 -10.37 -10.74
C LEU A 345 -29.15 -10.70 -11.72
N TRP A 346 -30.34 -10.15 -11.49
CA TRP A 346 -31.55 -10.53 -12.22
C TRP A 346 -31.55 -10.12 -13.70
N ARG A 347 -30.84 -9.02 -14.04
CA ARG A 347 -30.64 -8.58 -15.43
C ARG A 347 -29.44 -9.27 -16.07
N ARG A 348 -29.31 -9.08 -17.39
CA ARG A 348 -28.11 -9.48 -18.11
C ARG A 348 -26.93 -8.58 -17.74
N VAL A 349 -27.13 -7.26 -17.81
CA VAL A 349 -26.17 -6.26 -17.33
C VAL A 349 -26.76 -5.64 -16.07
N ASN A 350 -26.02 -5.69 -14.96
CA ASN A 350 -26.46 -5.16 -13.67
C ASN A 350 -25.57 -3.97 -13.30
N SER A 351 -26.19 -2.82 -13.05
CA SER A 351 -25.50 -1.64 -12.51
C SER A 351 -25.84 -1.53 -11.03
N LEU A 352 -24.84 -1.74 -10.19
CA LEU A 352 -24.94 -1.80 -8.74
C LEU A 352 -24.28 -0.57 -8.13
N ARG A 353 -24.90 -0.05 -7.07
CA ARG A 353 -24.44 1.11 -6.31
C ARG A 353 -24.42 0.73 -4.85
N ILE A 354 -23.22 0.61 -4.28
CA ILE A 354 -23.02 0.13 -2.92
C ILE A 354 -22.31 1.23 -2.14
N ILE A 355 -22.96 1.71 -1.08
CA ILE A 355 -22.34 2.68 -0.16
C ILE A 355 -21.50 1.87 0.83
N LEU A 356 -20.22 2.19 0.91
CA LEU A 356 -19.32 1.53 1.85
C LEU A 356 -19.51 2.16 3.24
N PRO A 357 -19.55 1.35 4.31
CA PRO A 357 -19.66 1.89 5.66
C PRO A 357 -18.41 2.70 6.01
N ALA A 358 -18.62 3.81 6.73
CA ALA A 358 -17.52 4.56 7.32
C ALA A 358 -16.69 3.65 8.24
N SER A 359 -15.38 3.89 8.31
CA SER A 359 -14.47 3.13 9.17
C SER A 359 -13.48 4.05 9.85
N GLN A 360 -12.99 3.61 11.00
CA GLN A 360 -11.91 4.28 11.71
C GLN A 360 -10.54 4.03 11.07
N SER A 361 -10.41 3.00 10.23
CA SER A 361 -9.19 2.68 9.47
C SER A 361 -9.27 3.20 8.03
N SER A 362 -8.13 3.66 7.52
CA SER A 362 -7.99 4.00 6.10
C SER A 362 -7.83 2.75 5.22
N ALA A 363 -7.11 1.73 5.69
CA ALA A 363 -6.98 0.46 5.00
C ALA A 363 -8.23 -0.40 5.19
N ARG A 364 -8.79 -0.89 4.09
CA ARG A 364 -9.99 -1.72 4.02
C ARG A 364 -9.72 -2.89 3.10
N ASN A 365 -10.26 -4.06 3.42
CA ASN A 365 -10.22 -5.19 2.51
C ASN A 365 -11.57 -5.32 1.83
N ILE A 366 -11.62 -5.20 0.50
CA ILE A 366 -12.87 -5.35 -0.26
C ILE A 366 -12.80 -6.62 -1.08
N ALA A 367 -13.85 -7.45 -1.00
CA ALA A 367 -14.02 -8.60 -1.87
C ALA A 367 -15.39 -8.58 -2.56
N LEU A 368 -15.39 -8.98 -3.82
CA LEU A 368 -16.57 -9.14 -4.65
C LEU A 368 -16.69 -10.62 -5.02
N VAL A 369 -17.76 -11.27 -4.55
CA VAL A 369 -17.94 -12.72 -4.67
C VAL A 369 -19.23 -13.01 -5.41
N ALA A 370 -19.13 -13.51 -6.64
CA ALA A 370 -20.30 -13.87 -7.43
C ALA A 370 -20.83 -15.25 -7.00
N GLN A 371 -22.00 -15.28 -6.35
CA GLN A 371 -22.75 -16.50 -6.07
C GLN A 371 -23.70 -16.80 -7.23
N LEU A 372 -23.17 -17.52 -8.22
CA LEU A 372 -23.92 -17.90 -9.41
C LEU A 372 -24.72 -19.17 -9.13
N GLN A 373 -26.00 -19.17 -9.50
CA GLN A 373 -26.82 -20.37 -9.51
C GLN A 373 -26.96 -20.89 -10.94
N PRO A 374 -26.73 -22.18 -11.22
CA PRO A 374 -26.78 -22.70 -12.58
C PRO A 374 -28.21 -22.72 -13.09
N ARG A 375 -28.39 -22.28 -14.35
CA ARG A 375 -29.68 -22.29 -15.02
C ARG A 375 -30.17 -23.70 -15.25
N LYS A 376 -31.32 -24.06 -14.68
CA LYS A 376 -31.90 -25.40 -14.90
C LYS A 376 -32.35 -25.50 -16.37
N PRO A 377 -31.83 -26.45 -17.17
CA PRO A 377 -32.30 -26.64 -18.52
C PRO A 377 -33.78 -27.04 -18.47
N LYS A 378 -34.63 -26.41 -19.30
CA LYS A 378 -36.09 -26.58 -19.25
C LYS A 378 -36.55 -28.05 -19.45
N ASN A 379 -35.73 -28.90 -20.08
CA ASN A 379 -36.12 -30.25 -20.52
C ASN A 379 -35.07 -31.36 -20.21
N GLN A 380 -34.08 -31.16 -19.33
CA GLN A 380 -33.06 -32.20 -19.07
C GLN A 380 -32.85 -32.44 -17.57
N GLN A 381 -33.02 -33.71 -17.17
CA GLN A 381 -32.63 -34.24 -15.84
C GLN A 381 -31.11 -34.30 -15.63
N GLN A 382 -30.31 -34.02 -16.66
CA GLN A 382 -28.86 -33.93 -16.55
C GLN A 382 -28.45 -32.46 -16.45
N SER A 383 -27.95 -32.07 -15.28
CA SER A 383 -27.31 -30.79 -15.05
C SER A 383 -26.12 -30.65 -16.01
N ILE A 384 -26.27 -29.85 -17.06
CA ILE A 384 -25.14 -29.41 -17.87
C ILE A 384 -24.29 -28.53 -16.94
N CYS A 385 -23.05 -28.93 -16.68
CA CYS A 385 -22.10 -28.05 -16.03
C CYS A 385 -21.99 -26.80 -16.88
N PRO A 386 -22.29 -25.62 -16.32
CA PRO A 386 -21.91 -24.40 -17.00
C PRO A 386 -20.40 -24.45 -17.21
N ASP A 387 -19.97 -24.35 -18.47
CA ASP A 387 -18.57 -24.33 -18.85
C ASP A 387 -17.84 -23.33 -17.94
N ASN A 388 -16.84 -23.78 -17.18
CA ASN A 388 -16.12 -22.98 -16.19
C ASN A 388 -15.25 -21.90 -16.85
N LYS A 389 -15.34 -21.73 -18.16
CA LYS A 389 -14.76 -20.62 -18.87
C LYS A 389 -15.84 -19.56 -19.02
N TRP A 390 -15.79 -18.55 -18.15
CA TRP A 390 -16.47 -17.28 -18.39
C TRP A 390 -15.90 -16.74 -19.70
N SER A 391 -16.55 -17.09 -20.82
CA SER A 391 -16.11 -16.58 -22.13
C SER A 391 -16.19 -15.06 -22.01
N LYS A 392 -15.02 -14.41 -22.04
CA LYS A 392 -14.86 -12.95 -22.08
C LYS A 392 -15.71 -12.44 -23.23
N ARG A 393 -16.97 -12.11 -22.97
CA ARG A 393 -17.77 -11.30 -23.88
C ARG A 393 -17.37 -9.86 -23.65
N SER A 394 -17.45 -9.09 -24.73
CA SER A 394 -16.99 -7.71 -24.90
C SER A 394 -17.56 -6.65 -23.92
N GLY A 395 -18.37 -7.02 -22.93
CA GLY A 395 -18.78 -6.13 -21.84
C GLY A 395 -17.75 -6.22 -20.73
N SER A 396 -16.85 -5.23 -20.61
CA SER A 396 -15.89 -5.22 -19.51
C SER A 396 -16.63 -4.98 -18.20
N THR A 397 -16.44 -5.84 -17.20
CA THR A 397 -16.84 -5.53 -15.83
C THR A 397 -16.17 -4.22 -15.45
N GLN A 398 -16.96 -3.23 -15.02
CA GLN A 398 -16.41 -1.94 -14.60
C GLN A 398 -16.65 -1.75 -13.11
N VAL A 399 -15.57 -1.51 -12.38
CA VAL A 399 -15.61 -1.12 -10.98
C VAL A 399 -15.07 0.29 -10.86
N GLN A 400 -15.89 1.20 -10.35
CA GLN A 400 -15.52 2.59 -10.11
C GLN A 400 -15.79 2.95 -8.67
N MET A 401 -14.90 3.73 -8.08
CA MET A 401 -15.13 4.32 -6.76
C MET A 401 -15.45 5.81 -6.88
N GLN A 402 -16.49 6.23 -6.19
CA GLN A 402 -16.85 7.63 -6.05
C GLN A 402 -16.74 8.05 -4.60
N PHE A 403 -16.21 9.25 -4.39
CA PHE A 403 -16.03 9.82 -3.07
C PHE A 403 -16.78 11.13 -2.98
N SER A 404 -17.34 11.40 -1.80
CA SER A 404 -17.93 12.70 -1.47
C SER A 404 -17.40 13.18 -0.12
N GLY A 405 -17.28 14.50 0.06
CA GLY A 405 -16.73 15.10 1.27
C GLY A 405 -15.20 15.15 1.32
N LEU A 406 -14.51 14.98 0.18
CA LEU A 406 -13.05 15.06 0.11
C LEU A 406 -12.50 16.44 0.49
N ASP A 407 -13.29 17.50 0.30
CA ASP A 407 -13.02 18.88 0.69
C ASP A 407 -12.88 19.07 2.20
N ARG A 408 -13.38 18.11 2.99
CA ARG A 408 -13.35 18.13 4.46
C ARG A 408 -12.17 17.37 5.06
N LEU A 409 -11.43 16.64 4.23
CA LEU A 409 -10.26 15.89 4.67
C LEU A 409 -9.14 16.85 5.08
N SER A 410 -8.42 16.49 6.14
CA SER A 410 -7.19 17.18 6.48
C SER A 410 -6.07 16.80 5.51
N ASP A 411 -4.96 17.53 5.54
CA ASP A 411 -3.80 17.14 4.75
C ASP A 411 -3.17 15.82 5.24
N LEU A 412 -3.34 15.45 6.52
CA LEU A 412 -2.92 14.14 7.04
C LEU A 412 -3.84 13.01 6.57
N ASP A 413 -5.16 13.26 6.49
CA ASP A 413 -6.11 12.32 5.87
C ASP A 413 -5.74 12.07 4.40
N HIS A 414 -5.43 13.13 3.66
CA HIS A 414 -4.96 13.02 2.28
C HIS A 414 -3.64 12.26 2.16
N LEU A 415 -2.67 12.51 3.03
CA LEU A 415 -1.40 11.77 3.05
C LEU A 415 -1.65 10.26 3.23
N ALA A 416 -2.51 9.88 4.18
CA ALA A 416 -2.82 8.49 4.47
C ALA A 416 -3.61 7.78 3.38
N TRP A 417 -4.52 8.51 2.73
CA TRP A 417 -5.36 7.96 1.68
C TRP A 417 -4.62 7.78 0.35
N ASN A 418 -3.91 8.81 -0.12
CA ASN A 418 -3.35 8.83 -1.48
C ASN A 418 -1.97 9.51 -1.60
N GLY A 419 -1.23 9.68 -0.49
CA GLY A 419 0.04 10.42 -0.48
C GLY A 419 -0.12 11.95 -0.55
N GLY A 420 -1.36 12.44 -0.68
CA GLY A 420 -1.71 13.85 -0.64
C GLY A 420 -1.15 14.68 -1.78
N VAL A 421 -0.76 15.92 -1.47
CA VAL A 421 -0.13 16.83 -2.45
C VAL A 421 1.31 16.46 -2.76
N PHE A 422 1.92 15.57 -1.96
CA PHE A 422 3.35 15.29 -2.02
C PHE A 422 3.75 14.37 -3.17
N THR A 423 2.85 13.49 -3.61
CA THR A 423 3.10 12.55 -4.71
C THR A 423 2.62 13.08 -6.07
N LYS A 424 1.85 14.17 -6.09
CA LYS A 424 1.35 14.78 -7.33
C LYS A 424 2.51 15.24 -8.22
N ASN A 425 2.39 15.00 -9.52
CA ASN A 425 3.38 15.40 -10.52
C ASN A 425 4.81 15.00 -10.09
N HIS A 426 4.96 13.79 -9.55
CA HIS A 426 6.25 13.27 -9.09
C HIS A 426 6.95 14.15 -8.03
N GLY A 427 6.20 14.94 -7.26
CA GLY A 427 6.74 15.80 -6.23
C GLY A 427 7.41 17.08 -6.74
N ARG A 428 7.18 17.51 -7.98
CA ARG A 428 7.79 18.74 -8.57
C ARG A 428 7.68 19.98 -7.67
N ASP A 429 6.53 20.14 -7.02
CA ASP A 429 6.23 21.28 -6.14
C ASP A 429 6.57 21.00 -4.66
N VAL A 430 7.38 19.97 -4.38
CA VAL A 430 7.65 19.48 -3.03
C VAL A 430 9.13 19.69 -2.68
N GLN A 431 9.34 20.09 -1.43
CA GLN A 431 10.62 20.04 -0.75
C GLN A 431 10.57 18.97 0.33
N VAL A 432 11.55 18.07 0.32
CA VAL A 432 11.72 17.03 1.33
C VAL A 432 12.90 17.40 2.21
N LEU A 433 12.70 17.51 3.52
CA LEU A 433 13.78 17.70 4.49
C LEU A 433 14.01 16.37 5.21
N LEU A 434 15.22 15.85 5.14
CA LEU A 434 15.63 14.58 5.75
C LEU A 434 16.56 14.83 6.95
N PRO A 435 16.71 13.85 7.87
CA PRO A 435 17.74 13.90 8.90
C PRO A 435 19.13 14.04 8.25
N ALA A 436 20.01 14.79 8.89
CA ALA A 436 21.39 14.93 8.41
C ALA A 436 22.12 13.59 8.53
N PHE A 437 22.99 13.29 7.56
CA PHE A 437 23.87 12.13 7.60
C PHE A 437 25.19 12.54 8.24
N THR A 438 25.25 12.61 9.58
CA THR A 438 26.43 13.09 10.33
C THR A 438 27.10 12.04 11.23
N GLY A 439 26.65 10.78 11.19
CA GLY A 439 27.23 9.69 11.96
C GLY A 439 26.40 8.41 11.99
N SER A 440 26.85 7.40 12.75
CA SER A 440 26.18 6.10 12.91
C SER A 440 24.77 6.23 13.49
N ASP A 441 24.60 7.06 14.51
CA ASP A 441 23.33 7.20 15.25
C ASP A 441 22.25 7.89 14.40
N ASP A 442 22.66 8.75 13.45
CA ASP A 442 21.75 9.42 12.53
C ASP A 442 21.29 8.51 11.39
N THR A 443 22.07 7.46 11.10
CA THR A 443 21.83 6.56 9.96
C THR A 443 20.51 5.82 10.11
N ALA A 444 20.16 5.37 11.32
CA ALA A 444 18.90 4.68 11.58
C ALA A 444 17.68 5.56 11.24
N SER A 445 17.68 6.82 11.68
CA SER A 445 16.58 7.75 11.42
C SER A 445 16.45 8.12 9.95
N LEU A 446 17.58 8.27 9.24
CA LEU A 446 17.62 8.51 7.80
C LEU A 446 17.08 7.32 7.01
N VAL A 447 17.51 6.10 7.36
CA VAL A 447 17.03 4.85 6.73
C VAL A 447 15.52 4.68 6.90
N GLN A 448 14.99 4.89 8.11
CA GLN A 448 13.54 4.81 8.33
C GLN A 448 12.80 5.96 7.65
N SER A 449 13.42 7.13 7.48
CA SER A 449 12.87 8.22 6.66
C SER A 449 12.73 7.80 5.19
N TRP A 450 13.70 7.10 4.63
CA TRP A 450 13.60 6.56 3.27
C TRP A 450 12.46 5.55 3.14
N ARG A 451 12.29 4.64 4.12
CA ARG A 451 11.17 3.69 4.14
C ARG A 451 9.82 4.38 4.28
N ALA A 452 9.73 5.45 5.08
CA ALA A 452 8.53 6.30 5.20
C ALA A 452 8.17 6.95 3.85
N LEU A 453 9.13 7.52 3.14
CA LEU A 453 8.92 8.09 1.81
C LEU A 453 8.49 7.03 0.81
N ALA A 454 9.05 5.82 0.88
CA ALA A 454 8.66 4.72 0.03
C ALA A 454 7.22 4.26 0.27
N LEU A 455 6.76 4.25 1.53
CA LEU A 455 5.36 4.01 1.84
C LEU A 455 4.47 5.11 1.23
N ILE A 456 4.84 6.39 1.37
CA ILE A 456 4.10 7.51 0.78
C ILE A 456 4.02 7.38 -0.74
N ALA A 457 5.15 7.08 -1.40
CA ALA A 457 5.20 6.84 -2.83
C ALA A 457 4.33 5.65 -3.26
N ARG A 458 4.38 4.56 -2.50
CA ARG A 458 3.55 3.36 -2.73
C ARG A 458 2.06 3.65 -2.66
N ILE A 459 1.63 4.48 -1.69
CA ILE A 459 0.23 4.89 -1.52
C ILE A 459 -0.22 5.84 -2.63
N GLY A 460 0.62 6.82 -2.98
CA GLY A 460 0.33 7.74 -4.09
C GLY A 460 0.53 7.16 -5.48
N GLY A 461 1.10 5.95 -5.59
CA GLY A 461 1.41 5.29 -6.84
C GLY A 461 2.53 5.95 -7.66
N GLN A 462 3.25 6.91 -7.09
CA GLN A 462 4.31 7.69 -7.76
C GLN A 462 5.40 8.09 -6.76
N ALA A 463 6.66 8.08 -7.21
CA ALA A 463 7.79 8.55 -6.43
C ALA A 463 7.89 10.10 -6.42
N LEU A 464 8.58 10.64 -5.41
CA LEU A 464 8.93 12.05 -5.28
C LEU A 464 10.27 12.34 -6.00
N SER A 465 10.38 11.89 -7.24
CA SER A 465 11.59 11.98 -8.07
C SER A 465 11.93 13.39 -8.55
N GLN A 466 10.94 14.28 -8.62
CA GLN A 466 11.11 15.69 -8.99
C GLN A 466 11.12 16.63 -7.77
N ALA A 467 11.09 16.08 -6.55
CA ALA A 467 11.17 16.87 -5.33
C ALA A 467 12.60 17.40 -5.10
N SER A 468 12.70 18.58 -4.46
CA SER A 468 13.99 19.09 -3.97
C SER A 468 14.27 18.53 -2.59
N TYR A 469 15.46 17.95 -2.38
CA TYR A 469 15.86 17.37 -1.10
C TYR A 469 16.82 18.30 -0.36
N GLY A 470 16.53 18.56 0.92
CA GLY A 470 17.34 19.41 1.80
C GLY A 470 17.23 20.92 1.52
N GLY A 471 18.25 21.66 1.96
CA GLY A 471 18.38 23.11 1.76
C GLY A 471 17.52 23.97 2.71
N ASN A 472 17.51 25.28 2.44
CA ASN A 472 16.69 26.25 3.16
C ASN A 472 15.21 26.07 2.82
N LEU A 473 14.33 26.34 3.79
CA LEU A 473 12.88 26.21 3.63
C LEU A 473 12.36 27.11 2.49
N GLN A 474 11.69 26.50 1.51
CA GLN A 474 11.13 27.20 0.35
C GLN A 474 9.64 27.48 0.56
N ALA A 475 9.27 28.77 0.58
CA ALA A 475 7.90 29.19 0.92
C ALA A 475 6.87 28.89 -0.19
N ASP A 476 7.33 28.74 -1.42
CA ASP A 476 6.56 28.47 -2.63
C ASP A 476 6.37 26.97 -2.90
N LYS A 477 6.88 26.09 -2.04
CA LYS A 477 6.73 24.63 -2.14
C LYS A 477 5.89 24.03 -1.02
N HIS A 478 5.31 22.86 -1.29
CA HIS A 478 4.87 21.93 -0.25
C HIS A 478 6.11 21.40 0.48
N VAL A 479 6.05 21.26 1.80
CA VAL A 479 7.21 20.82 2.59
C VAL A 479 6.85 19.55 3.32
N LEU A 480 7.65 18.52 3.15
CA LEU A 480 7.60 17.28 3.92
C LEU A 480 8.90 17.15 4.70
N ALA A 481 8.85 17.36 6.01
CA ALA A 481 10.03 17.30 6.86
C ALA A 481 10.02 16.05 7.74
N LEU A 482 11.12 15.30 7.74
CA LEU A 482 11.39 14.16 8.58
C LEU A 482 12.65 14.49 9.38
N GLY A 483 12.54 14.67 10.69
CA GLY A 483 13.71 15.07 11.47
C GLY A 483 13.43 15.27 12.95
N LYS A 484 14.48 15.17 13.77
CA LYS A 484 14.41 15.49 15.18
C LYS A 484 13.97 16.95 15.38
N ARG A 485 13.26 17.20 16.48
CA ARG A 485 12.49 18.43 16.66
C ARG A 485 13.33 19.71 16.57
N ASP A 486 14.49 19.69 17.19
CA ASP A 486 15.47 20.78 17.25
C ASP A 486 16.22 20.99 15.93
N ALA A 487 16.28 19.98 15.06
CA ALA A 487 16.84 20.10 13.71
C ALA A 487 15.83 20.65 12.69
N LEU A 488 14.54 20.69 12.99
CA LEU A 488 13.54 21.24 12.07
C LEU A 488 13.67 22.77 11.95
N PRO A 489 13.51 23.35 10.74
CA PRO A 489 13.60 24.79 10.56
C PRO A 489 12.63 25.56 11.48
N PRO A 490 13.09 26.57 12.25
CA PRO A 490 12.22 27.28 13.19
C PRO A 490 10.99 27.94 12.53
N ALA A 491 11.10 28.34 11.26
CA ALA A 491 9.98 28.87 10.48
C ALA A 491 8.89 27.81 10.23
N LEU A 492 9.29 26.57 9.93
CA LEU A 492 8.38 25.42 9.78
C LEU A 492 7.70 25.12 11.13
N VAL A 493 8.50 25.02 12.19
CA VAL A 493 8.02 24.74 13.55
C VAL A 493 6.97 25.75 14.01
N ARG A 494 7.19 27.05 13.77
CA ARG A 494 6.25 28.12 14.12
C ARG A 494 4.98 28.14 13.27
N ALA A 495 5.03 27.60 12.06
CA ALA A 495 3.86 27.54 11.18
C ALA A 495 2.92 26.38 11.54
N LEU A 496 3.44 25.34 12.20
CA LEU A 496 2.68 24.17 12.63
C LEU A 496 1.84 24.49 13.88
N PRO A 497 0.78 23.71 14.17
CA PRO A 497 -0.09 23.95 15.33
C PRO A 497 0.69 24.06 16.65
N ASN A 498 0.19 24.87 17.59
CA ASN A 498 0.85 25.09 18.89
C ASN A 498 1.12 23.79 19.65
N SER A 499 0.25 22.80 19.49
CA SER A 499 0.41 21.45 20.05
C SER A 499 1.61 20.70 19.46
N PHE A 500 2.02 21.01 18.24
CA PHE A 500 3.31 20.56 17.71
C PHE A 500 4.46 21.44 18.24
N ALA A 501 4.29 22.78 18.18
CA ALA A 501 5.30 23.78 18.53
C ALA A 501 5.81 23.68 19.98
N LYS A 502 4.91 23.60 20.95
CA LYS A 502 5.22 23.74 22.38
C LYS A 502 5.34 22.41 23.11
N ASP A 503 4.61 21.39 22.69
CA ASP A 503 4.35 20.27 23.58
C ASP A 503 5.47 19.23 23.63
N LYS A 504 6.58 19.32 22.88
CA LYS A 504 7.64 18.27 22.88
C LYS A 504 7.07 16.83 22.82
N GLY A 505 6.00 16.62 22.06
CA GLY A 505 5.32 15.32 22.00
C GLY A 505 4.43 14.97 23.21
N ARG A 506 4.26 15.82 24.22
CA ARG A 506 3.38 15.68 25.41
C ARG A 506 1.92 15.49 25.02
N ALA A 507 1.29 14.49 25.60
CA ALA A 507 -0.13 14.18 25.44
C ALA A 507 -0.96 14.94 26.48
N PRO A 508 -2.23 15.31 26.20
CA PRO A 508 -3.16 15.77 27.22
C PRO A 508 -3.35 14.65 28.27
N GLY A 509 -2.75 14.81 29.46
CA GLY A 509 -2.79 13.80 30.54
C GLY A 509 -1.44 13.45 31.17
N ASP A 510 -0.30 13.93 30.62
CA ASP A 510 0.98 13.85 31.33
C ASP A 510 0.88 14.62 32.67
N PRO A 511 1.43 14.09 33.77
CA PRO A 511 1.31 14.73 35.08
C PRO A 511 2.04 16.08 35.08
N TYR A 512 1.30 17.16 35.38
CA TYR A 512 1.67 18.60 35.49
C TYR A 512 1.69 19.46 34.19
N PRO A 513 1.28 20.76 34.24
CA PRO A 513 0.15 21.39 34.94
C PRO A 513 -0.97 21.80 33.95
N VAL A 514 -2.05 22.34 34.51
CA VAL A 514 -3.34 22.76 33.90
C VAL A 514 -3.17 23.57 32.60
N TYR A 515 -3.47 22.96 31.46
CA TYR A 515 -3.69 23.67 30.19
C TYR A 515 -5.17 23.69 29.83
N GLN A 516 -5.60 24.72 29.08
CA GLN A 516 -6.85 24.67 28.33
C GLN A 516 -6.78 23.49 27.37
N ARG A 517 -7.48 22.41 27.70
CA ARG A 517 -7.46 21.17 26.94
C ARG A 517 -7.84 21.50 25.49
N PRO A 518 -6.95 21.25 24.49
CA PRO A 518 -7.41 21.24 23.10
C PRO A 518 -8.57 20.24 23.03
N ARG A 519 -9.63 20.57 22.26
CA ARG A 519 -10.75 19.64 22.08
C ARG A 519 -10.22 18.40 21.36
N LEU A 520 -9.99 17.33 22.10
CA LEU A 520 -9.77 16.00 21.57
C LEU A 520 -11.00 15.64 20.74
N THR A 521 -10.82 15.47 19.44
CA THR A 521 -11.91 15.04 18.56
C THR A 521 -12.05 13.53 18.59
N GLU A 522 -10.94 12.79 18.60
CA GLU A 522 -10.92 11.33 18.62
C GLU A 522 -9.65 10.85 19.34
N SER A 523 -9.77 9.76 20.10
CA SER A 523 -8.65 9.02 20.68
C SER A 523 -8.94 7.54 20.53
N ALA A 524 -8.00 6.78 19.97
CA ALA A 524 -8.09 5.33 19.89
C ALA A 524 -6.99 4.70 20.74
N PHE A 525 -7.35 3.66 21.49
CA PHE A 525 -6.42 2.81 22.20
C PHE A 525 -6.29 1.51 21.41
N ALA A 526 -5.06 1.11 21.07
CA ALA A 526 -4.77 -0.23 20.58
C ALA A 526 -4.57 -1.16 21.79
N ASP A 527 -5.13 -2.36 21.75
CA ASP A 527 -4.99 -3.37 22.82
C ASP A 527 -3.70 -4.22 22.65
N ALA A 528 -2.64 -3.64 22.07
CA ALA A 528 -1.42 -4.37 21.71
C ALA A 528 -0.33 -4.26 22.79
N LEU A 529 0.16 -5.42 23.24
CA LEU A 529 1.11 -5.64 24.35
C LEU A 529 2.60 -5.35 24.01
N ASN A 530 2.92 -4.91 22.80
CA ASN A 530 4.27 -4.48 22.42
C ASN A 530 4.25 -2.96 22.22
N LEU A 531 4.98 -2.21 23.03
CA LEU A 531 5.01 -0.74 22.97
C LEU A 531 6.27 -0.25 22.22
N PRO A 532 6.17 0.30 21.00
CA PRO A 532 7.23 1.14 20.43
C PRO A 532 6.78 2.59 20.09
N ALA A 533 7.82 3.41 19.91
CA ALA A 533 7.90 4.79 19.43
C ALA A 533 7.12 5.94 20.09
N PHE A 534 7.85 7.04 20.33
CA PHE A 534 7.33 8.38 20.52
C PHE A 534 7.42 9.15 19.20
N GLY A 535 6.28 9.49 18.60
CA GLY A 535 6.24 10.22 17.34
C GLY A 535 5.14 11.26 17.28
N ILE A 536 5.39 12.33 16.54
CA ILE A 536 4.38 13.35 16.24
C ILE A 536 4.44 13.74 14.75
N ALA A 537 3.29 13.72 14.10
CA ALA A 537 3.08 14.29 12.78
C ALA A 537 2.16 15.50 12.88
N ALA A 538 2.48 16.57 12.16
CA ALA A 538 1.62 17.74 12.09
C ALA A 538 1.63 18.36 10.69
N THR A 539 0.52 18.98 10.33
CA THR A 539 0.36 19.73 9.08
C THR A 539 -0.13 21.14 9.33
N ALA A 540 0.27 22.06 8.48
CA ALA A 540 -0.27 23.41 8.37
C ALA A 540 -0.40 23.84 6.90
N ARG A 541 -1.54 24.44 6.56
CA ARG A 541 -1.75 25.05 5.26
C ARG A 541 -1.37 26.54 5.33
N ARG A 542 -0.46 26.94 4.46
CA ARG A 542 0.02 28.32 4.29
C ARG A 542 -1.02 29.17 3.56
N PRO A 543 -0.97 30.51 3.69
CA PRO A 543 -1.89 31.40 2.97
C PRO A 543 -1.85 31.26 1.44
N ASN A 544 -0.72 30.84 0.88
CA ASN A 544 -0.55 30.58 -0.55
C ASN A 544 -1.04 29.17 -0.98
N GLY A 545 -1.74 28.44 -0.11
CA GLY A 545 -2.25 27.10 -0.38
C GLY A 545 -1.23 25.98 -0.26
N ARG A 546 0.05 26.29 -0.01
CA ARG A 546 1.08 25.26 0.21
C ARG A 546 0.86 24.56 1.55
N VAL A 547 1.20 23.27 1.58
CA VAL A 547 1.01 22.40 2.74
C VAL A 547 2.38 22.08 3.29
N TRP A 548 2.56 22.35 4.58
CA TRP A 548 3.77 22.04 5.32
C TRP A 548 3.47 20.97 6.35
N LEU A 549 4.17 19.86 6.25
CA LEU A 549 4.00 18.69 7.09
C LEU A 549 5.34 18.31 7.70
N ALA A 550 5.34 17.97 8.99
CA ALA A 550 6.52 17.48 9.67
C ALA A 550 6.22 16.20 10.48
N PHE A 551 7.10 15.22 10.38
CA PHE A 551 7.25 14.09 11.28
C PHE A 551 8.45 14.34 12.18
N SER A 552 8.29 14.16 13.49
CA SER A 552 9.34 14.50 14.44
C SER A 552 9.25 13.67 15.72
N ALA A 553 10.37 13.64 16.44
CA ALA A 553 10.53 13.10 17.78
C ALA A 553 11.60 13.91 18.55
N GLU A 554 11.81 13.63 19.84
CA GLU A 554 12.83 14.34 20.62
C GLU A 554 14.24 13.89 20.22
N THR A 555 14.43 12.59 19.97
CA THR A 555 15.72 12.01 19.59
C THR A 555 15.67 11.31 18.23
N ASN A 556 16.83 11.06 17.62
CA ASN A 556 16.91 10.31 16.35
C ASN A 556 16.51 8.84 16.50
N ALA A 557 16.77 8.23 17.66
CA ALA A 557 16.34 6.86 17.94
C ALA A 557 14.80 6.74 18.03
N GLU A 558 14.15 7.68 18.72
CA GLU A 558 12.69 7.76 18.77
C GLU A 558 12.10 8.04 17.39
N LEU A 559 12.72 8.95 16.63
CA LEU A 559 12.30 9.26 15.26
C LEU A 559 12.40 8.01 14.36
N ALA A 560 13.50 7.27 14.45
CA ALA A 560 13.68 6.03 13.70
C ALA A 560 12.58 5.01 14.03
N SER A 561 12.32 4.78 15.33
CA SER A 561 11.24 3.89 15.77
C SER A 561 9.87 4.37 15.26
N ALA A 562 9.58 5.67 15.34
CA ALA A 562 8.32 6.25 14.91
C ALA A 562 8.10 6.12 13.39
N LEU A 563 9.15 6.33 12.61
CA LEU A 563 9.13 6.17 11.16
C LEU A 563 9.10 4.70 10.74
N GLN A 564 9.67 3.79 11.52
CA GLN A 564 9.54 2.35 11.31
C GLN A 564 8.09 1.89 11.46
N ASP A 565 7.42 2.30 12.54
CA ASP A 565 6.00 1.99 12.77
C ASP A 565 5.11 2.60 11.67
N PHE A 566 5.44 3.83 11.26
CA PHE A 566 4.80 4.47 10.13
C PHE A 566 5.00 3.67 8.83
N ALA A 567 6.23 3.31 8.49
CA ALA A 567 6.58 2.59 7.25
C ALA A 567 5.97 1.17 7.20
N ASN A 568 5.76 0.54 8.36
CA ASN A 568 5.06 -0.73 8.48
C ASN A 568 3.53 -0.59 8.32
N GLY A 569 3.01 0.64 8.24
CA GLY A 569 1.63 0.95 7.85
C GLY A 569 0.64 1.13 8.99
N THR A 570 0.90 0.55 10.16
CA THR A 570 -0.03 0.54 11.31
C THR A 570 -0.38 1.93 11.81
N ALA A 571 0.62 2.81 11.97
CA ALA A 571 0.38 4.17 12.46
C ALA A 571 -0.43 5.00 11.44
N LEU A 572 -0.17 4.79 10.15
CA LEU A 572 -0.77 5.59 9.08
C LEU A 572 -2.29 5.40 8.98
N ASP A 573 -2.79 4.21 9.30
CA ASP A 573 -4.23 3.96 9.33
C ASP A 573 -4.99 4.79 10.35
N HIS A 574 -4.29 5.44 11.29
CA HIS A 574 -4.86 6.33 12.29
C HIS A 574 -4.72 7.82 11.96
N PHE A 575 -4.06 8.18 10.85
CA PHE A 575 -3.81 9.58 10.51
C PHE A 575 -5.11 10.29 10.15
N ALA A 576 -5.35 11.41 10.83
CA ALA A 576 -6.47 12.31 10.60
C ALA A 576 -6.17 13.68 11.23
N GLY A 577 -6.96 14.70 10.87
CA GLY A 577 -6.86 16.02 11.52
C GLY A 577 -5.53 16.75 11.26
N THR A 578 -5.13 17.65 12.16
CA THR A 578 -3.95 18.52 11.93
C THR A 578 -2.69 18.08 12.66
N VAL A 579 -2.86 17.33 13.75
CA VAL A 579 -1.76 16.76 14.53
C VAL A 579 -2.13 15.36 14.95
N VAL A 580 -1.24 14.42 14.71
CA VAL A 580 -1.34 13.03 15.15
C VAL A 580 -0.14 12.74 16.03
N ARG A 581 -0.39 12.16 17.20
CA ARG A 581 0.65 11.67 18.10
C ARG A 581 0.45 10.19 18.29
N TRP A 582 1.53 9.44 18.25
CA TRP A 582 1.49 8.04 18.63
C TRP A 582 2.54 7.81 19.72
N ARG A 583 2.09 7.14 20.77
CA ARG A 583 2.89 6.80 21.96
C ARG A 583 2.52 5.39 22.38
N GLY A 584 3.39 4.42 22.10
CA GLY A 584 3.11 3.03 22.45
C GLY A 584 1.77 2.59 21.86
N ASN A 585 0.78 2.30 22.73
CA ASN A 585 -0.53 1.81 22.32
C ASN A 585 -1.60 2.91 22.12
N LYS A 586 -1.24 4.19 22.24
CA LYS A 586 -2.18 5.31 22.11
C LYS A 586 -1.89 6.13 20.87
N VAL A 587 -2.89 6.30 20.01
CA VAL A 587 -2.88 7.30 18.93
C VAL A 587 -3.87 8.41 19.27
N GLU A 588 -3.36 9.64 19.37
CA GLU A 588 -4.15 10.83 19.63
C GLU A 588 -4.25 11.70 18.38
N VAL A 589 -5.48 12.03 18.00
CA VAL A 589 -5.76 12.92 16.89
C VAL A 589 -6.26 14.25 17.44
N ASN A 590 -5.44 15.29 17.28
CA ASN A 590 -5.84 16.65 17.58
C ASN A 590 -6.25 17.35 16.28
N ALA A 591 -7.55 17.48 16.07
CA ALA A 591 -8.07 18.41 15.08
C ALA A 591 -8.14 19.81 15.71
N THR A 592 -7.15 20.66 15.44
CA THR A 592 -7.43 22.09 15.41
C THR A 592 -8.30 22.31 14.20
N ARG A 593 -9.62 22.13 14.33
CA ARG A 593 -10.56 22.70 13.37
C ARG A 593 -10.28 24.18 13.39
N GLY A 594 -9.54 24.66 12.39
CA GLY A 594 -9.70 26.02 11.95
C GLY A 594 -11.18 26.13 11.65
N ARG A 595 -11.94 26.79 12.54
CA ARG A 595 -12.92 27.72 11.99
C ARG A 595 -12.07 28.65 11.12
N MET A 596 -11.94 28.32 9.84
CA MET A 596 -12.08 29.36 8.85
C MET A 596 -13.46 29.94 9.12
N SER A 597 -13.54 30.86 10.09
CA SER A 597 -14.18 32.11 9.74
C SER A 597 -13.40 32.58 8.52
N LEU A 598 -13.86 32.18 7.33
CA LEU A 598 -13.87 33.14 6.25
C LEU A 598 -14.41 34.41 6.94
N PRO A 599 -13.68 35.54 6.99
CA PRO A 599 -14.42 36.78 7.13
C PRO A 599 -15.51 36.63 6.07
N ALA A 600 -16.78 36.55 6.50
CA ALA A 600 -17.89 36.60 5.57
C ALA A 600 -17.50 37.69 4.59
N PRO A 601 -17.50 37.43 3.26
CA PRO A 601 -17.09 38.45 2.31
C PRO A 601 -17.78 39.71 2.78
N TYR A 602 -16.99 40.71 3.19
CA TYR A 602 -17.55 41.96 3.66
C TYR A 602 -18.35 42.42 2.44
N LYS A 603 -19.67 42.15 2.45
CA LYS A 603 -20.60 42.92 1.65
C LYS A 603 -20.28 44.30 2.18
N SER A 604 -19.56 45.08 1.37
CA SER A 604 -19.36 46.48 1.63
C SER A 604 -20.73 46.98 2.06
N LEU A 605 -20.83 47.40 3.32
CA LEU A 605 -22.04 48.04 3.80
C LEU A 605 -22.30 49.12 2.76
N PRO A 606 -23.42 49.04 2.03
CA PRO A 606 -23.65 49.95 0.94
C PRO A 606 -23.57 51.35 1.53
N VAL A 607 -22.84 52.26 0.89
CA VAL A 607 -22.42 53.54 1.48
C VAL A 607 -23.59 54.31 2.13
N TRP A 608 -24.82 54.14 1.62
CA TRP A 608 -26.04 54.69 2.20
C TRP A 608 -26.35 54.22 3.63
N LEU A 609 -25.99 52.99 4.01
CA LEU A 609 -26.19 52.44 5.35
C LEU A 609 -25.20 53.03 6.35
N LEU A 610 -23.99 53.40 5.89
CA LEU A 610 -23.03 54.18 6.66
C LEU A 610 -23.52 55.62 6.85
N TYR A 611 -24.10 56.23 5.82
CA TYR A 611 -24.76 57.54 5.91
C TYR A 611 -25.97 57.51 6.87
N MET A 612 -26.79 56.46 6.86
CA MET A 612 -27.90 56.30 7.80
C MET A 612 -27.42 56.19 9.25
N LEU A 613 -26.33 55.46 9.49
CA LEU A 613 -25.72 55.34 10.82
C LEU A 613 -25.18 56.66 11.38
N ILE A 614 -24.85 57.63 10.53
CA ILE A 614 -24.39 58.97 10.93
C ILE A 614 -25.57 59.97 11.00
N LEU A 615 -26.52 59.89 10.06
CA LEU A 615 -27.64 60.83 9.95
C LEU A 615 -28.74 60.57 10.99
N VAL A 616 -29.00 59.32 11.36
CA VAL A 616 -30.04 58.99 12.35
C VAL A 616 -29.69 59.54 13.75
N PRO A 617 -28.48 59.34 14.31
CA PRO A 617 -28.13 59.92 15.60
C PRO A 617 -28.11 61.46 15.58
N THR A 618 -27.64 62.08 14.49
CA THR A 618 -27.60 63.55 14.38
C THR A 618 -28.99 64.16 14.25
N GLY A 619 -29.91 63.50 13.53
CA GLY A 619 -31.32 63.88 13.48
C GLY A 619 -32.01 63.75 14.85
N ILE A 620 -31.82 62.62 15.54
CA ILE A 620 -32.39 62.39 16.88
C ILE A 620 -31.84 63.41 17.89
N TRP A 621 -30.54 63.72 17.84
CA TRP A 621 -29.92 64.71 18.71
C TRP A 621 -30.50 66.11 18.48
N SER A 622 -30.71 66.49 17.22
CA SER A 622 -31.31 67.79 16.86
C SER A 622 -32.74 67.93 17.40
N ILE A 623 -33.54 66.86 17.32
CA ILE A 623 -34.90 66.81 17.88
C ILE A 623 -34.86 66.90 19.41
N MET A 624 -33.93 66.20 20.06
CA MET A 624 -33.75 66.28 21.51
C MET A 624 -33.42 67.69 21.97
N VAL A 625 -32.46 68.37 21.32
CA VAL A 625 -32.05 69.74 21.66
C VAL A 625 -33.20 70.72 21.46
N LEU A 626 -33.96 70.63 20.36
CA LEU A 626 -35.16 71.45 20.13
C LEU A 626 -36.25 71.20 21.18
N SER A 627 -36.44 69.95 21.62
CA SER A 627 -37.38 69.62 22.68
C SER A 627 -36.97 70.22 24.04
N MET A 628 -35.67 70.24 24.34
CA MET A 628 -35.13 70.83 25.56
C MET A 628 -35.24 72.36 25.54
N GLN A 629 -34.99 73.01 24.40
CA GLN A 629 -35.20 74.46 24.26
C GLN A 629 -36.67 74.85 24.44
N LYS A 630 -37.62 74.11 23.85
CA LYS A 630 -39.05 74.36 24.07
C LYS A 630 -39.48 74.19 25.54
N ARG A 631 -38.86 73.26 26.27
CA ARG A 631 -39.11 73.11 27.72
C ARG A 631 -38.53 74.27 28.53
N MET A 632 -37.36 74.80 28.17
CA MET A 632 -36.79 75.95 28.87
C MET A 632 -37.58 77.25 28.64
N ILE A 633 -38.13 77.49 27.44
CA ILE A 633 -38.94 78.68 27.16
C ILE A 633 -40.27 78.67 27.93
N LYS A 634 -40.83 77.49 28.25
CA LYS A 634 -42.03 77.38 29.09
C LYS A 634 -41.76 77.65 30.58
N PHE A 635 -40.52 77.57 31.04
CA PHE A 635 -40.15 77.83 32.44
C PHE A 635 -39.87 79.31 32.74
N THR A 636 -39.70 80.15 31.72
CA THR A 636 -39.50 81.60 31.88
C THR A 636 -40.78 82.42 31.71
N GLN A 637 -41.94 81.78 31.51
CA GLN A 637 -43.25 82.45 31.38
C GLN A 637 -44.28 82.02 32.45
N SER A 638 -43.82 81.44 33.57
CA SER A 638 -44.64 81.12 34.75
C SER A 638 -44.22 81.94 35.96
#